data_AF-A0A661RXU5-F1
#
_entry.id   AF-A0A661RXU5-F1
#
_cell.length_a   1.000
_cell.length_b   1.000
_cell.length_c   1.000
_cell.angle_alpha   90.00
_cell.angle_beta   90.00
_cell.angle_gamma   90.00
#
_symmetry.space_group_name_H-M   'P 1'
#
loop_
_entity.id
_entity.type
_entity.pdbx_description
1 polymer ?
#
loop_
_entity_poly.entity_id
_entity_poly.type
_entity_poly.pdbx_seq_one_letter_code
_entity_poly.pdbx_strand_id
1 'polypeptide(L)'
;MNKNKIEKEYSADSIKVLEGLEAVRKRPSMYIGNVDLQGLHHLVYEVVDNSIDEAMAGHCDRILVTIHPDMRVSVEDNGRGIPVEMHETEHVPACEVVMTKLHAGGKFDKDSYKVSGGLHGVGISVVNALSELLEMEVYKNGKIYHQSYSKGNKLSELIIKGDTVKKGTKITFSPDFDIMNENEFVYETLIRRMRELAFLNKGVRIIIEDERSAEKEDFYYEGGIVSFVEYLNRSCTVLHDPIHIEGEKKDVQIEVAIQYNDTFKEKLYSFANNIKTIEGGFHVSGFKGALTRTVNSYISSGSNNLPKNMQNIKIGGDDMREGLSVIISVKLMEPQFEGQTKTKLGNNEVKGIVESLLNEKLGQYLEENPQVARKIIAKGVDAARARDAAKRARELARKKGTLLDSTLPGKLAECQYADPAERELFLVEGDSAGGSAKQGRDRRFQAILPLKGKILNVEKARFDKLLRSDEIKNIITVLGTGVGREEYDIEKIRYHKVVIMTDADVDGSHIRTLLLTFFYRQMPDLVLKGYLYIAQPPLFRVGSRKSGVYLKNEEEYSNYLVKRITGQKNIFLNGNKESLSEDEFYSFLIHLSDYYDAVNLLKKRDMDTHLLLTLIKNGVKNKFFLEEKQNFISLSEDLGNNGYTLGEIEYDPERNIYEMDIYKKEDNLFLLRVGREILATGDYKRMLKGYE
;
A
#
# COMPACT_ATOMS: atom_id res chain seq x y z
N MET A 1 -2.91 49.57 31.40
CA MET A 1 -4.29 49.10 31.13
C MET A 1 -4.21 47.72 30.50
N ASN A 2 -4.29 46.66 31.32
CA ASN A 2 -4.35 45.28 30.83
C ASN A 2 -5.79 45.00 30.41
N LYS A 3 -5.99 44.69 29.12
CA LYS A 3 -7.28 44.24 28.60
C LYS A 3 -7.65 42.90 29.25
N ASN A 4 -8.85 42.86 29.82
CA ASN A 4 -9.52 41.69 30.38
C ASN A 4 -9.37 40.46 29.47
N LYS A 5 -8.65 39.46 29.94
CA LYS A 5 -8.74 38.08 29.43
C LYS A 5 -9.97 37.49 30.11
N ILE A 6 -11.08 37.36 29.39
CA ILE A 6 -12.27 36.67 29.89
C ILE A 6 -11.87 35.20 30.04
N GLU A 7 -11.73 34.73 31.28
CA GLU A 7 -11.62 33.30 31.57
C GLU A 7 -12.96 32.65 31.21
N LYS A 8 -12.95 31.75 30.22
CA LYS A 8 -14.12 30.90 29.95
C LYS A 8 -14.22 29.89 31.08
N GLU A 9 -15.21 30.04 31.96
CA GLU A 9 -15.55 29.04 32.96
C GLU A 9 -15.92 27.72 32.27
N TYR A 10 -15.22 26.64 32.63
CA TYR A 10 -15.53 25.29 32.20
C TYR A 10 -16.70 24.76 33.04
N SER A 11 -17.92 24.97 32.53
CA SER A 11 -19.18 24.53 33.14
C SER A 11 -19.68 23.21 32.53
N ALA A 12 -20.76 22.64 33.08
CA ALA A 12 -21.43 21.47 32.51
C ALA A 12 -21.84 21.67 31.03
N ASP A 13 -22.21 22.89 30.64
CA ASP A 13 -22.55 23.26 29.25
C ASP A 13 -21.34 23.19 28.29
N SER A 14 -20.12 23.10 28.82
CA SER A 14 -18.90 22.88 28.03
C SER A 14 -18.75 21.40 27.61
N ILE A 15 -19.51 20.48 28.22
CA ILE A 15 -19.55 19.07 27.85
C ILE A 15 -20.52 18.90 26.69
N LYS A 16 -19.98 18.68 25.48
CA LYS A 16 -20.77 18.35 24.29
C LYS A 16 -20.84 16.84 24.10
N VAL A 17 -22.05 16.29 24.14
CA VAL A 17 -22.32 14.90 23.72
C VAL A 17 -22.51 14.91 22.20
N LEU A 18 -21.74 14.07 21.49
CA LEU A 18 -21.92 13.85 20.05
C LEU A 18 -22.76 12.58 19.90
N GLU A 19 -23.96 12.72 19.37
CA GLU A 19 -24.87 11.59 19.18
C GLU A 19 -24.70 10.96 17.80
N GLY A 20 -24.85 9.62 17.74
CA GLY A 20 -24.86 8.86 16.50
C GLY A 20 -23.62 9.06 15.62
N LEU A 21 -23.85 9.32 14.33
CA LEU A 21 -22.81 9.42 13.31
C LEU A 21 -22.07 10.77 13.31
N GLU A 22 -22.53 11.77 14.06
CA GLU A 22 -21.82 13.05 14.20
C GLU A 22 -20.45 12.86 14.89
N ALA A 23 -20.38 11.92 15.85
CA ALA A 23 -19.14 11.55 16.50
C ALA A 23 -18.09 11.02 15.52
N VAL A 24 -18.54 10.18 14.56
CA VAL A 24 -17.70 9.60 13.51
C VAL A 24 -17.11 10.70 12.62
N ARG A 25 -17.95 11.61 12.13
CA ARG A 25 -17.51 12.70 11.25
C ARG A 25 -16.53 13.66 11.92
N LYS A 26 -16.67 13.87 13.24
CA LYS A 26 -15.80 14.78 14.00
C LYS A 26 -14.45 14.15 14.38
N ARG A 27 -14.41 12.82 14.47
CA ARG A 27 -13.22 12.03 14.85
C ARG A 27 -13.05 10.80 13.93
N PRO A 28 -12.94 10.99 12.61
CA PRO A 28 -12.92 9.89 11.64
C PRO A 28 -11.77 8.91 11.87
N SER A 29 -10.57 9.42 12.22
CA SER A 29 -9.39 8.60 12.46
C SER A 29 -9.56 7.54 13.57
N MET A 30 -10.49 7.72 14.51
CA MET A 30 -10.78 6.70 15.52
C MET A 30 -11.47 5.46 14.93
N TYR A 31 -12.18 5.62 13.81
CA TYR A 31 -12.96 4.57 13.17
C TYR A 31 -12.24 3.97 11.96
N ILE A 32 -11.57 4.81 11.15
CA ILE A 32 -10.90 4.41 9.89
C ILE A 32 -9.37 4.52 9.93
N GLY A 33 -8.79 4.84 11.09
CA GLY A 33 -7.34 4.97 11.31
C GLY A 33 -6.77 6.35 10.97
N ASN A 34 -6.95 6.84 9.75
CA ASN A 34 -6.57 8.21 9.32
C ASN A 34 -7.53 8.73 8.23
N VAL A 35 -7.33 9.97 7.77
CA VAL A 35 -8.12 10.62 6.70
C VAL A 35 -7.32 10.84 5.43
N ASP A 36 -6.16 10.18 5.33
CA ASP A 36 -5.32 10.19 4.14
C ASP A 36 -5.72 9.02 3.23
N LEU A 37 -4.87 8.71 2.24
CA LEU A 37 -5.12 7.65 1.25
C LEU A 37 -5.51 6.30 1.87
N GLN A 38 -4.91 5.93 3.00
CA GLN A 38 -5.21 4.66 3.67
C GLN A 38 -6.63 4.61 4.21
N GLY A 39 -7.10 5.69 4.85
CA GLY A 39 -8.46 5.83 5.35
C GLY A 39 -9.49 5.86 4.23
N LEU A 40 -9.17 6.54 3.11
CA LEU A 40 -10.01 6.56 1.92
C LEU A 40 -10.23 5.15 1.35
N HIS A 41 -9.18 4.36 1.18
CA HIS A 41 -9.31 2.97 0.74
C HIS A 41 -10.01 2.08 1.77
N HIS A 42 -9.86 2.38 3.06
CA HIS A 42 -10.51 1.63 4.13
C HIS A 42 -12.04 1.70 4.04
N LEU A 43 -12.61 2.80 3.55
CA LEU A 43 -14.05 2.88 3.27
C LEU A 43 -14.50 1.79 2.29
N VAL A 44 -13.75 1.59 1.20
CA VAL A 44 -14.03 0.54 0.21
C VAL A 44 -13.91 -0.85 0.86
N TYR A 45 -12.88 -1.04 1.68
CA TYR A 45 -12.66 -2.33 2.36
C TYR A 45 -13.82 -2.70 3.29
N GLU A 46 -14.39 -1.75 4.04
CA GLU A 46 -15.51 -2.04 4.93
C GLU A 46 -16.78 -2.48 4.16
N VAL A 47 -17.04 -1.92 2.98
CA VAL A 47 -18.16 -2.38 2.15
C VAL A 47 -17.89 -3.77 1.58
N VAL A 48 -16.69 -4.00 1.04
CA VAL A 48 -16.30 -5.30 0.46
C VAL A 48 -16.26 -6.40 1.52
N ASP A 49 -15.75 -6.12 2.72
CA ASP A 49 -15.65 -7.10 3.80
C ASP A 49 -17.06 -7.57 4.25
N ASN A 50 -18.09 -6.73 4.14
CA ASN A 50 -19.49 -7.17 4.37
C ASN A 50 -19.96 -8.18 3.31
N SER A 51 -19.63 -7.95 2.03
CA SER A 51 -19.94 -8.90 0.95
C SER A 51 -19.14 -10.20 1.08
N ILE A 52 -17.90 -10.13 1.59
CA ILE A 52 -17.09 -11.30 1.91
C ILE A 52 -17.68 -12.10 3.08
N ASP A 53 -18.25 -11.45 4.09
CA ASP A 53 -18.93 -12.14 5.20
C ASP A 53 -20.15 -12.94 4.68
N GLU A 54 -20.90 -12.42 3.69
CA GLU A 54 -21.96 -13.18 2.99
C GLU A 54 -21.40 -14.37 2.21
N ALA A 55 -20.22 -14.22 1.62
CA ALA A 55 -19.56 -15.29 0.87
C ALA A 55 -19.05 -16.40 1.81
N MET A 56 -18.49 -16.02 2.97
CA MET A 56 -18.08 -16.94 4.03
C MET A 56 -19.26 -17.73 4.60
N ALA A 57 -20.47 -17.13 4.62
CA ALA A 57 -21.70 -17.81 4.98
C ALA A 57 -22.26 -18.73 3.87
N GLY A 58 -21.61 -18.78 2.70
CA GLY A 58 -22.00 -19.65 1.57
C GLY A 58 -23.17 -19.10 0.75
N HIS A 59 -23.46 -17.80 0.83
CA HIS A 59 -24.58 -17.19 0.12
C HIS A 59 -24.20 -16.23 -1.00
N CYS A 60 -22.91 -15.90 -1.12
CA CYS A 60 -22.36 -15.03 -2.16
C CYS A 60 -21.19 -15.75 -2.84
N ASP A 61 -21.14 -15.69 -4.16
CA ASP A 61 -20.04 -16.23 -4.98
C ASP A 61 -19.44 -15.19 -5.94
N ARG A 62 -20.05 -14.00 -6.04
CA ARG A 62 -19.61 -12.93 -6.94
C ARG A 62 -19.71 -11.56 -6.29
N ILE A 63 -18.60 -10.83 -6.31
CA ILE A 63 -18.49 -9.45 -5.86
C ILE A 63 -17.93 -8.59 -7.00
N LEU A 64 -18.58 -7.47 -7.30
CA LEU A 64 -18.14 -6.49 -8.30
C LEU A 64 -17.86 -5.16 -7.59
N VAL A 65 -16.64 -4.66 -7.75
CA VAL A 65 -16.20 -3.35 -7.25
C VAL A 65 -15.93 -2.44 -8.44
N THR A 66 -16.60 -1.30 -8.51
CA THR A 66 -16.48 -0.36 -9.63
C THR A 66 -16.08 1.01 -9.13
N ILE A 67 -15.02 1.59 -9.70
CA ILE A 67 -14.59 2.96 -9.47
C ILE A 67 -15.10 3.80 -10.64
N HIS A 68 -15.95 4.78 -10.34
CA HIS A 68 -16.61 5.62 -11.34
C HIS A 68 -15.80 6.88 -11.68
N PRO A 69 -16.05 7.53 -12.84
CA PRO A 69 -15.34 8.75 -13.23
C PRO A 69 -15.56 9.95 -12.33
N ASP A 70 -16.66 9.97 -11.58
CA ASP A 70 -17.01 11.01 -10.61
C ASP A 70 -16.49 10.72 -9.19
N MET A 71 -15.49 9.83 -9.07
CA MET A 71 -14.89 9.38 -7.81
C MET A 71 -15.86 8.66 -6.86
N ARG A 72 -17.01 8.20 -7.34
CA ARG A 72 -17.84 7.25 -6.58
C ARG A 72 -17.27 5.84 -6.67
N VAL A 73 -17.58 5.03 -5.66
CA VAL A 73 -17.29 3.59 -5.67
C VAL A 73 -18.58 2.82 -5.47
N SER A 74 -18.81 1.82 -6.30
CA SER A 74 -19.88 0.83 -6.16
C SER A 74 -19.33 -0.52 -5.75
N VAL A 75 -20.02 -1.21 -4.84
CA VAL A 75 -19.79 -2.61 -4.50
C VAL A 75 -21.12 -3.36 -4.63
N GLU A 76 -21.20 -4.30 -5.58
CA GLU A 76 -22.36 -5.17 -5.81
C GLU A 76 -22.00 -6.61 -5.47
N ASP A 77 -22.77 -7.25 -4.60
CA ASP A 77 -22.69 -8.69 -4.33
C ASP A 77 -23.95 -9.43 -4.76
N ASN A 78 -23.85 -10.75 -4.84
CA ASN A 78 -24.99 -11.63 -5.06
C ASN A 78 -25.41 -12.42 -3.81
N GLY A 79 -25.21 -11.83 -2.63
CA GLY A 79 -25.53 -12.42 -1.33
C GLY A 79 -27.02 -12.53 -1.02
N ARG A 80 -27.38 -12.62 0.27
CA ARG A 80 -28.81 -12.67 0.66
C ARG A 80 -29.57 -11.35 0.46
N GLY A 81 -28.85 -10.23 0.46
CA GLY A 81 -29.43 -8.89 0.55
C GLY A 81 -29.63 -8.46 2.01
N ILE A 82 -29.33 -7.20 2.33
CA ILE A 82 -29.61 -6.63 3.66
C ILE A 82 -31.11 -6.75 3.98
N PRO A 83 -31.52 -7.11 5.21
CA PRO A 83 -32.93 -7.17 5.58
C PRO A 83 -33.65 -5.83 5.34
N VAL A 84 -34.82 -5.87 4.72
CA VAL A 84 -35.64 -4.70 4.34
C VAL A 84 -36.92 -4.60 5.18
N GLU A 85 -37.16 -5.63 6.00
CA GLU A 85 -38.28 -5.72 6.91
C GLU A 85 -38.14 -4.68 8.04
N MET A 86 -39.27 -4.27 8.64
CA MET A 86 -39.27 -3.33 9.76
C MET A 86 -38.59 -3.95 10.98
N HIS A 87 -37.69 -3.20 11.61
CA HIS A 87 -37.03 -3.63 12.84
C HIS A 87 -37.98 -3.48 14.03
N GLU A 88 -38.12 -4.54 14.85
CA GLU A 88 -39.15 -4.62 15.89
C GLU A 88 -39.03 -3.50 16.95
N THR A 89 -37.81 -3.14 17.35
CA THR A 89 -37.58 -2.13 18.40
C THR A 89 -37.36 -0.72 17.87
N GLU A 90 -36.88 -0.59 16.62
CA GLU A 90 -36.48 0.70 16.04
C GLU A 90 -37.57 1.30 15.16
N HIS A 91 -38.56 0.48 14.79
CA HIS A 91 -39.72 0.89 14.00
C HIS A 91 -39.34 1.59 12.68
N VAL A 92 -38.18 1.26 12.12
CA VAL A 92 -37.71 1.64 10.79
C VAL A 92 -37.17 0.40 10.07
N PRO A 93 -37.03 0.40 8.73
CA PRO A 93 -36.48 -0.74 8.01
C PRO A 93 -35.10 -1.16 8.54
N ALA A 94 -34.83 -2.45 8.65
CA ALA A 94 -33.56 -2.95 9.18
C ALA A 94 -32.34 -2.44 8.39
N CYS A 95 -32.47 -2.27 7.08
CA CYS A 95 -31.46 -1.66 6.22
C CYS A 95 -31.14 -0.20 6.60
N GLU A 96 -32.14 0.55 7.08
CA GLU A 96 -31.93 1.90 7.61
C GLU A 96 -31.22 1.89 8.96
N VAL A 97 -31.56 0.93 9.83
CA VAL A 97 -30.89 0.79 11.14
C VAL A 97 -29.39 0.55 10.96
N VAL A 98 -28.99 -0.40 10.10
CA VAL A 98 -27.57 -0.71 9.89
C VAL A 98 -26.78 0.43 9.24
N MET A 99 -27.45 1.32 8.49
CA MET A 99 -26.83 2.47 7.85
C MET A 99 -26.68 3.68 8.77
N THR A 100 -27.59 3.85 9.74
CA THR A 100 -27.71 5.08 10.55
C THR A 100 -27.31 4.91 12.01
N LYS A 101 -27.24 3.67 12.51
CA LYS A 101 -26.85 3.38 13.89
C LYS A 101 -25.51 2.66 13.98
N LEU A 102 -24.68 3.14 14.90
CA LEU A 102 -23.47 2.44 15.31
C LEU A 102 -23.86 1.19 16.12
N HIS A 103 -23.07 0.12 15.96
CA HIS A 103 -23.26 -1.15 16.68
C HIS A 103 -24.61 -1.82 16.37
N ALA A 104 -25.09 -1.66 15.13
CA ALA A 104 -26.30 -2.32 14.65
C ALA A 104 -25.95 -3.31 13.53
N GLY A 105 -26.38 -4.57 13.68
CA GLY A 105 -26.23 -5.59 12.64
C GLY A 105 -26.48 -7.01 13.13
N GLY A 106 -26.81 -7.93 12.21
CA GLY A 106 -27.05 -9.34 12.53
C GLY A 106 -25.78 -10.13 12.88
N LYS A 107 -24.62 -9.48 12.92
CA LYS A 107 -23.32 -10.10 13.21
C LYS A 107 -23.05 -10.33 14.71
N PHE A 108 -23.91 -9.81 15.58
CA PHE A 108 -23.85 -10.05 17.03
C PHE A 108 -24.53 -11.34 17.47
N ASP A 109 -25.34 -11.94 16.60
CA ASP A 109 -26.04 -13.19 16.88
C ASP A 109 -25.37 -14.37 16.15
N LYS A 110 -25.14 -15.47 16.88
CA LYS A 110 -24.37 -16.64 16.40
C LYS A 110 -25.10 -17.42 15.32
N ASP A 111 -26.40 -17.20 15.17
CA ASP A 111 -27.27 -17.93 14.25
C ASP A 111 -27.17 -17.42 12.80
N SER A 112 -26.81 -16.14 12.59
CA SER A 112 -26.76 -15.53 11.25
C SER A 112 -25.39 -15.63 10.56
N TYR A 113 -24.30 -15.56 11.35
CA TYR A 113 -22.92 -15.70 10.87
C TYR A 113 -22.09 -16.50 11.86
N LYS A 114 -21.68 -17.71 11.47
CA LYS A 114 -20.83 -18.57 12.30
C LYS A 114 -19.39 -18.02 12.43
N VAL A 115 -18.89 -17.34 11.39
CA VAL A 115 -17.58 -16.69 11.35
C VAL A 115 -17.69 -15.42 10.50
N SER A 116 -17.25 -14.27 11.01
CA SER A 116 -17.24 -13.00 10.27
C SER A 116 -16.03 -12.11 10.63
N GLY A 117 -15.58 -11.27 9.70
CA GLY A 117 -14.56 -10.25 9.96
C GLY A 117 -15.14 -8.98 10.59
N GLY A 118 -16.42 -8.69 10.33
CA GLY A 118 -17.13 -7.52 10.85
C GLY A 118 -17.71 -7.69 12.25
N LEU A 119 -16.93 -7.41 13.29
CA LEU A 119 -17.34 -7.70 14.69
C LEU A 119 -18.07 -6.57 15.40
N HIS A 120 -17.88 -5.34 14.95
CA HIS A 120 -18.28 -4.16 15.73
C HIS A 120 -19.62 -3.57 15.28
N GLY A 121 -20.19 -4.02 14.14
CA GLY A 121 -21.45 -3.49 13.62
C GLY A 121 -21.43 -1.99 13.31
N VAL A 122 -20.26 -1.44 12.96
CA VAL A 122 -20.07 0.00 12.69
C VAL A 122 -19.58 0.30 11.27
N GLY A 123 -19.02 -0.68 10.55
CA GLY A 123 -18.33 -0.48 9.27
C GLY A 123 -19.15 0.32 8.25
N ILE A 124 -20.31 -0.20 7.84
CA ILE A 124 -21.13 0.44 6.80
C ILE A 124 -21.71 1.79 7.23
N SER A 125 -22.06 1.93 8.51
CA SER A 125 -22.54 3.20 9.08
C SER A 125 -21.45 4.28 9.11
N VAL A 126 -20.18 3.88 9.32
CA VAL A 126 -19.02 4.78 9.22
C VAL A 126 -18.80 5.20 7.77
N VAL A 127 -18.93 4.28 6.80
CA VAL A 127 -18.89 4.63 5.38
C VAL A 127 -19.97 5.63 5.04
N ASN A 128 -21.22 5.40 5.47
CA ASN A 128 -22.31 6.34 5.29
C ASN A 128 -22.02 7.72 5.93
N ALA A 129 -21.53 7.74 7.17
CA ALA A 129 -21.17 8.96 7.87
C ALA A 129 -20.11 9.79 7.15
N LEU A 130 -19.11 9.12 6.57
CA LEU A 130 -17.96 9.74 5.89
C LEU A 130 -18.15 9.88 4.38
N SER A 131 -19.38 9.68 3.89
CA SER A 131 -19.75 9.89 2.49
C SER A 131 -20.59 11.16 2.35
N GLU A 132 -20.35 11.93 1.29
CA GLU A 132 -21.22 13.03 0.89
C GLU A 132 -22.59 12.48 0.46
N LEU A 133 -22.60 11.40 -0.31
CA LEU A 133 -23.79 10.69 -0.77
C LEU A 133 -23.53 9.18 -0.69
N LEU A 134 -24.52 8.42 -0.22
CA LEU A 134 -24.54 6.96 -0.29
C LEU A 134 -25.90 6.49 -0.80
N GLU A 135 -25.89 5.64 -1.80
CA GLU A 135 -27.06 4.99 -2.38
C GLU A 135 -26.98 3.48 -2.09
N MET A 136 -28.07 2.94 -1.54
CA MET A 136 -28.21 1.52 -1.25
C MET A 136 -29.31 0.94 -2.12
N GLU A 137 -28.99 -0.12 -2.84
CA GLU A 137 -29.94 -0.95 -3.57
C GLU A 137 -29.91 -2.38 -3.03
N VAL A 138 -31.06 -2.89 -2.61
CA VAL A 138 -31.20 -4.27 -2.13
C VAL A 138 -32.08 -5.04 -3.11
N TYR A 139 -31.55 -6.15 -3.63
CA TYR A 139 -32.27 -7.07 -4.50
C TYR A 139 -32.78 -8.24 -3.65
N LYS A 140 -34.06 -8.19 -3.27
CA LYS A 140 -34.68 -9.20 -2.39
C LYS A 140 -36.15 -9.37 -2.74
N ASN A 141 -36.71 -10.56 -2.54
CA ASN A 141 -38.14 -10.85 -2.78
C ASN A 141 -38.65 -10.47 -4.18
N GLY A 142 -37.78 -10.55 -5.21
CA GLY A 142 -38.11 -10.17 -6.59
C GLY A 142 -38.24 -8.66 -6.83
N LYS A 143 -37.86 -7.82 -5.86
CA LYS A 143 -37.97 -6.36 -5.91
C LYS A 143 -36.60 -5.69 -5.75
N ILE A 144 -36.48 -4.49 -6.31
CA ILE A 144 -35.35 -3.59 -6.11
C ILE A 144 -35.76 -2.55 -5.07
N TYR A 145 -35.26 -2.69 -3.85
CA TYR A 145 -35.43 -1.68 -2.80
C TYR A 145 -34.31 -0.67 -2.89
N HIS A 146 -34.62 0.61 -2.70
CA HIS A 146 -33.65 1.69 -2.78
C HIS A 146 -33.82 2.70 -1.65
N GLN A 147 -32.70 3.13 -1.09
CA GLN A 147 -32.64 4.22 -0.11
C GLN A 147 -31.35 5.03 -0.29
N SER A 148 -31.44 6.34 -0.07
CA SER A 148 -30.30 7.25 -0.18
C SER A 148 -30.01 7.98 1.12
N TYR A 149 -28.74 8.32 1.33
CA TYR A 149 -28.22 8.96 2.53
C TYR A 149 -27.19 10.04 2.16
N SER A 150 -27.02 11.03 3.04
CA SER A 150 -25.97 12.05 2.91
C SER A 150 -25.39 12.40 4.27
N LYS A 151 -24.06 12.35 4.37
CA LYS A 151 -23.31 12.66 5.60
C LYS A 151 -23.83 11.88 6.80
N GLY A 152 -24.21 10.62 6.60
CA GLY A 152 -24.80 9.72 7.60
C GLY A 152 -26.32 9.82 7.81
N ASN A 153 -26.99 10.82 7.23
CA ASN A 153 -28.41 11.06 7.44
C ASN A 153 -29.26 10.49 6.30
N LYS A 154 -30.46 9.98 6.62
CA LYS A 154 -31.44 9.54 5.62
C LYS A 154 -31.88 10.71 4.74
N LEU A 155 -31.88 10.50 3.41
CA LEU A 155 -32.42 11.45 2.43
C LEU A 155 -33.77 11.00 1.85
N SER A 156 -34.01 9.70 1.75
CA SER A 156 -35.25 9.13 1.22
C SER A 156 -35.76 7.99 2.08
N GLU A 157 -37.08 7.79 2.11
CA GLU A 157 -37.68 6.57 2.63
C GLU A 157 -37.34 5.37 1.72
N LEU A 158 -37.44 4.15 2.26
CA LEU A 158 -37.20 2.94 1.48
C LEU A 158 -38.28 2.78 0.40
N ILE A 159 -37.89 2.94 -0.87
CA ILE A 159 -38.78 2.84 -2.02
C ILE A 159 -38.51 1.58 -2.84
N ILE A 160 -39.52 1.09 -3.57
CA ILE A 160 -39.36 0.00 -4.54
C ILE A 160 -39.16 0.63 -5.92
N LYS A 161 -37.97 0.50 -6.51
CA LYS A 161 -37.63 1.02 -7.86
C LYS A 161 -38.21 0.16 -8.98
N GLY A 162 -38.41 -1.13 -8.76
CA GLY A 162 -38.91 -2.04 -9.78
C GLY A 162 -38.79 -3.52 -9.39
N ASP A 163 -39.02 -4.39 -10.37
CA ASP A 163 -38.89 -5.84 -10.25
C ASP A 163 -37.50 -6.30 -10.70
N THR A 164 -37.02 -7.41 -10.13
CA THR A 164 -35.72 -8.00 -10.49
C THR A 164 -35.71 -9.51 -10.26
N VAL A 165 -34.87 -10.20 -11.03
CA VAL A 165 -34.50 -11.60 -10.78
C VAL A 165 -33.18 -11.74 -10.02
N LYS A 166 -32.45 -10.63 -9.84
CA LYS A 166 -31.20 -10.58 -9.08
C LYS A 166 -31.48 -10.76 -7.58
N LYS A 167 -30.44 -11.16 -6.86
CA LYS A 167 -30.39 -11.18 -5.40
C LYS A 167 -29.08 -10.56 -4.95
N GLY A 168 -29.05 -9.91 -3.79
CA GLY A 168 -27.85 -9.33 -3.18
C GLY A 168 -28.01 -7.86 -2.83
N THR A 169 -26.89 -7.16 -2.64
CA THR A 169 -26.87 -5.74 -2.31
C THR A 169 -25.89 -4.99 -3.21
N LYS A 170 -26.25 -3.77 -3.60
CA LYS A 170 -25.34 -2.81 -4.21
C LYS A 170 -25.27 -1.56 -3.35
N ILE A 171 -24.06 -1.18 -2.95
CA ILE A 171 -23.77 0.07 -2.24
C ILE A 171 -22.93 0.94 -3.15
N THR A 172 -23.39 2.14 -3.43
CA THR A 172 -22.65 3.17 -4.17
C THR A 172 -22.43 4.36 -3.26
N PHE A 173 -21.19 4.81 -3.08
CA PHE A 173 -20.90 5.95 -2.21
C PHE A 173 -19.88 6.93 -2.80
N SER A 174 -20.04 8.21 -2.46
CA SER A 174 -19.09 9.29 -2.73
C SER A 174 -18.43 9.71 -1.42
N PRO A 175 -17.11 9.56 -1.24
CA PRO A 175 -16.43 10.03 -0.04
C PRO A 175 -16.62 11.54 0.17
N ASP A 176 -16.69 11.96 1.43
CA ASP A 176 -16.75 13.39 1.77
C ASP A 176 -15.32 13.99 1.76
N PHE A 177 -14.97 14.66 0.66
CA PHE A 177 -13.66 15.30 0.48
C PHE A 177 -13.48 16.59 1.28
N ASP A 178 -14.50 17.05 2.03
CA ASP A 178 -14.29 18.06 3.07
C ASP A 178 -13.60 17.45 4.32
N ILE A 179 -13.69 16.12 4.48
CA ILE A 179 -13.09 15.36 5.60
C ILE A 179 -11.81 14.66 5.16
N MET A 180 -11.80 14.08 3.96
CA MET A 180 -10.65 13.34 3.42
C MET A 180 -9.62 14.31 2.83
N ASN A 181 -8.34 14.07 3.11
CA ASN A 181 -7.24 14.88 2.55
C ASN A 181 -6.96 14.54 1.08
N GLU A 182 -7.28 13.31 0.67
CA GLU A 182 -7.06 12.79 -0.67
C GLU A 182 -8.39 12.63 -1.40
N ASN A 183 -8.43 12.98 -2.68
CA ASN A 183 -9.64 12.94 -3.50
C ASN A 183 -9.63 11.89 -4.62
N GLU A 184 -8.60 11.04 -4.66
CA GLU A 184 -8.45 10.05 -5.72
C GLU A 184 -8.12 8.65 -5.17
N PHE A 185 -8.90 7.65 -5.63
CA PHE A 185 -8.61 6.25 -5.34
C PHE A 185 -7.45 5.73 -6.19
N VAL A 186 -6.41 5.20 -5.53
CA VAL A 186 -5.34 4.45 -6.22
C VAL A 186 -5.79 3.02 -6.52
N TYR A 187 -6.02 2.74 -7.80
CA TYR A 187 -6.53 1.45 -8.31
C TYR A 187 -5.62 0.25 -7.95
N GLU A 188 -4.29 0.40 -8.08
CA GLU A 188 -3.33 -0.67 -7.76
C GLU A 188 -3.43 -1.17 -6.31
N THR A 189 -3.70 -0.26 -5.37
CA THR A 189 -3.84 -0.60 -3.95
C THR A 189 -5.10 -1.44 -3.72
N LEU A 190 -6.22 -1.06 -4.35
CA LEU A 190 -7.48 -1.81 -4.28
C LEU A 190 -7.37 -3.18 -4.98
N ILE A 191 -6.76 -3.25 -6.17
CA ILE A 191 -6.48 -4.52 -6.87
C ILE A 191 -5.75 -5.49 -5.95
N ARG A 192 -4.68 -5.03 -5.28
CA ARG A 192 -3.89 -5.88 -4.40
C ARG A 192 -4.76 -6.46 -3.28
N ARG A 193 -5.64 -5.66 -2.68
CA ARG A 193 -6.55 -6.13 -1.63
C ARG A 193 -7.61 -7.09 -2.17
N MET A 194 -8.24 -6.79 -3.31
CA MET A 194 -9.23 -7.68 -3.93
C MET A 194 -8.64 -9.04 -4.29
N ARG A 195 -7.40 -9.06 -4.81
CA ARG A 195 -6.66 -10.29 -5.10
C ARG A 195 -6.37 -11.10 -3.82
N GLU A 196 -5.93 -10.44 -2.75
CA GLU A 196 -5.74 -11.10 -1.44
C GLU A 196 -7.04 -11.76 -0.94
N LEU A 197 -8.18 -11.06 -1.05
CA LEU A 197 -9.48 -11.58 -0.63
C LEU A 197 -9.95 -12.77 -1.49
N ALA A 198 -9.72 -12.72 -2.81
CA ALA A 198 -10.06 -13.82 -3.72
C ALA A 198 -9.23 -15.08 -3.42
N PHE A 199 -7.96 -14.94 -3.02
CA PHE A 199 -7.16 -16.07 -2.57
C PHE A 199 -7.67 -16.67 -1.24
N LEU A 200 -8.14 -15.84 -0.31
CA LEU A 200 -8.59 -16.30 1.00
C LEU A 200 -9.97 -16.99 0.94
N ASN A 201 -10.75 -16.72 -0.09
CA ASN A 201 -12.10 -17.23 -0.26
C ASN A 201 -12.20 -18.07 -1.54
N LYS A 202 -11.88 -19.37 -1.41
CA LYS A 202 -11.95 -20.34 -2.50
C LYS A 202 -13.31 -20.30 -3.20
N GLY A 203 -13.30 -20.16 -4.52
CA GLY A 203 -14.52 -20.17 -5.33
C GLY A 203 -15.33 -18.86 -5.33
N VAL A 204 -14.86 -17.79 -4.69
CA VAL A 204 -15.48 -16.46 -4.77
C VAL A 204 -14.82 -15.65 -5.89
N ARG A 205 -15.61 -15.21 -6.86
CA ARG A 205 -15.16 -14.36 -7.97
C ARG A 205 -15.25 -12.89 -7.56
N ILE A 206 -14.12 -12.20 -7.54
CA ILE A 206 -14.05 -10.77 -7.24
C ILE A 206 -13.58 -10.03 -8.50
N ILE A 207 -14.45 -9.16 -9.01
CA ILE A 207 -14.16 -8.32 -10.18
C ILE A 207 -13.95 -6.91 -9.67
N ILE A 208 -12.87 -6.27 -10.11
CA ILE A 208 -12.64 -4.84 -9.87
C ILE A 208 -12.48 -4.13 -11.21
N GLU A 209 -13.17 -3.00 -11.36
CA GLU A 209 -13.18 -2.21 -12.59
C GLU A 209 -12.96 -0.73 -12.26
N ASP A 210 -12.10 -0.07 -13.03
CA ASP A 210 -11.87 1.37 -13.01
C ASP A 210 -12.37 1.99 -14.31
N GLU A 211 -13.56 2.59 -14.28
CA GLU A 211 -14.19 3.22 -15.45
C GLU A 211 -13.46 4.49 -15.91
N ARG A 212 -12.52 5.01 -15.09
CA ARG A 212 -11.67 6.15 -15.47
C ARG A 212 -10.61 5.74 -16.50
N SER A 213 -10.07 4.54 -16.37
CA SER A 213 -9.04 3.97 -17.26
C SER A 213 -9.54 2.82 -18.14
N ALA A 214 -10.81 2.40 -17.98
CA ALA A 214 -11.37 1.18 -18.56
C ALA A 214 -10.54 -0.08 -18.22
N GLU A 215 -9.86 -0.07 -17.07
CA GLU A 215 -9.14 -1.23 -16.55
C GLU A 215 -10.09 -2.13 -15.78
N LYS A 216 -9.93 -3.43 -15.96
CA LYS A 216 -10.77 -4.45 -15.33
C LYS A 216 -9.95 -5.68 -15.02
N GLU A 217 -10.00 -6.11 -13.78
CA GLU A 217 -9.36 -7.33 -13.31
C GLU A 217 -10.41 -8.28 -12.73
N ASP A 218 -10.21 -9.57 -13.00
CA ASP A 218 -11.13 -10.63 -12.60
C ASP A 218 -10.36 -11.69 -11.82
N PHE A 219 -10.65 -11.80 -10.52
CA PHE A 219 -9.99 -12.73 -9.62
C PHE A 219 -10.90 -13.89 -9.28
N TYR A 220 -10.48 -15.09 -9.67
CA TYR A 220 -11.11 -16.34 -9.28
C TYR A 220 -10.02 -17.40 -9.04
N TYR A 221 -9.91 -17.87 -7.80
CA TYR A 221 -8.86 -18.80 -7.38
C TYR A 221 -9.45 -20.01 -6.66
N GLU A 222 -9.34 -21.18 -7.28
CA GLU A 222 -9.82 -22.45 -6.70
C GLU A 222 -8.81 -23.01 -5.69
N GLY A 223 -7.51 -22.81 -5.92
CA GLY A 223 -6.43 -23.26 -5.03
C GLY A 223 -6.30 -22.47 -3.72
N GLY A 224 -7.03 -21.36 -3.56
CA GLY A 224 -7.06 -20.56 -2.34
C GLY A 224 -5.67 -20.06 -1.89
N ILE A 225 -5.35 -20.26 -0.60
CA ILE A 225 -4.08 -19.80 -0.02
C ILE A 225 -2.84 -20.52 -0.60
N VAL A 226 -3.01 -21.67 -1.24
CA VAL A 226 -1.93 -22.35 -1.98
C VAL A 226 -1.52 -21.52 -3.19
N SER A 227 -2.49 -21.10 -4.01
CA SER A 227 -2.23 -20.19 -5.14
C SER A 227 -1.67 -18.84 -4.67
N PHE A 228 -2.02 -18.42 -3.45
CA PHE A 228 -1.46 -17.20 -2.87
C PHE A 228 0.05 -17.34 -2.57
N VAL A 229 0.48 -18.43 -1.95
CA VAL A 229 1.92 -18.60 -1.64
C VAL A 229 2.74 -18.75 -2.92
N GLU A 230 2.19 -19.40 -3.95
CA GLU A 230 2.80 -19.48 -5.28
C GLU A 230 2.94 -18.10 -5.92
N TYR A 231 1.87 -17.29 -5.86
CA TYR A 231 1.89 -15.91 -6.32
C TYR A 231 2.97 -15.07 -5.61
N LEU A 232 3.15 -15.24 -4.29
CA LEU A 232 4.20 -14.56 -3.53
C LEU A 232 5.61 -14.98 -3.96
N ASN A 233 5.77 -16.20 -4.49
CA ASN A 233 7.03 -16.78 -4.91
C ASN A 233 7.30 -16.71 -6.42
N ARG A 234 6.39 -16.13 -7.23
CA ARG A 234 6.53 -16.02 -8.70
C ARG A 234 7.84 -15.42 -9.22
N SER A 235 8.51 -14.61 -8.40
CA SER A 235 9.79 -13.96 -8.72
C SER A 235 11.00 -14.61 -8.07
N CYS A 236 10.85 -15.77 -7.44
CA CYS A 236 11.88 -16.49 -6.69
C CYS A 236 12.04 -17.92 -7.20
N THR A 237 13.18 -18.55 -6.92
CA THR A 237 13.34 -19.99 -7.19
C THR A 237 12.78 -20.77 -6.00
N VAL A 238 11.68 -21.50 -6.22
CA VAL A 238 11.05 -22.34 -5.19
C VAL A 238 11.85 -23.61 -4.96
N LEU A 239 11.90 -24.09 -3.71
CA LEU A 239 12.62 -25.33 -3.37
C LEU A 239 11.74 -26.58 -3.51
N HIS A 240 10.44 -26.42 -3.30
CA HIS A 240 9.43 -27.49 -3.33
C HIS A 240 8.03 -26.90 -3.59
N ASP A 241 7.07 -27.78 -3.90
CA ASP A 241 5.66 -27.41 -4.05
C ASP A 241 5.05 -26.99 -2.70
N PRO A 242 4.03 -26.13 -2.68
CA PRO A 242 3.44 -25.65 -1.43
C PRO A 242 2.95 -26.77 -0.52
N ILE A 243 3.29 -26.68 0.77
CA ILE A 243 2.75 -27.55 1.81
C ILE A 243 1.46 -26.92 2.31
N HIS A 244 0.33 -27.62 2.13
CA HIS A 244 -0.97 -27.18 2.59
C HIS A 244 -1.39 -27.97 3.83
N ILE A 245 -1.74 -27.26 4.89
CA ILE A 245 -2.20 -27.82 6.16
C ILE A 245 -3.53 -27.19 6.50
N GLU A 246 -4.57 -28.01 6.64
CA GLU A 246 -5.92 -27.59 7.00
C GLU A 246 -6.44 -28.46 8.16
N GLY A 247 -7.22 -27.85 9.05
CA GLY A 247 -7.92 -28.57 10.10
C GLY A 247 -8.78 -27.66 10.97
N GLU A 248 -9.73 -28.27 11.69
CA GLU A 248 -10.61 -27.59 12.64
C GLU A 248 -10.42 -28.19 14.04
N LYS A 249 -10.25 -27.32 15.04
CA LYS A 249 -10.10 -27.76 16.43
C LYS A 249 -10.67 -26.73 17.39
N LYS A 250 -11.57 -27.16 18.28
CA LYS A 250 -12.31 -26.28 19.20
C LYS A 250 -12.98 -25.09 18.48
N ASP A 251 -13.69 -25.38 17.39
CA ASP A 251 -14.39 -24.39 16.56
C ASP A 251 -13.51 -23.30 15.92
N VAL A 252 -12.18 -23.51 15.91
CA VAL A 252 -11.22 -22.69 15.17
C VAL A 252 -10.77 -23.47 13.94
N GLN A 253 -11.09 -22.95 12.76
CA GLN A 253 -10.58 -23.49 11.50
C GLN A 253 -9.23 -22.84 11.20
N ILE A 254 -8.26 -23.66 10.84
CA ILE A 254 -6.88 -23.23 10.62
C ILE A 254 -6.47 -23.75 9.25
N GLU A 255 -5.97 -22.84 8.44
CA GLU A 255 -5.44 -23.14 7.11
C GLU A 255 -4.07 -22.48 6.97
N VAL A 256 -3.05 -23.25 6.61
CA VAL A 256 -1.67 -22.76 6.46
C VAL A 256 -1.08 -23.29 5.15
N ALA A 257 -0.50 -22.39 4.36
CA ALA A 257 0.27 -22.73 3.17
C ALA A 257 1.72 -22.30 3.34
N ILE A 258 2.67 -23.23 3.21
CA ILE A 258 4.10 -23.04 3.47
C ILE A 258 4.91 -23.36 2.21
N GLN A 259 5.78 -22.45 1.79
CA GLN A 259 6.70 -22.71 0.68
C GLN A 259 8.05 -22.03 0.90
N TYR A 260 9.14 -22.81 0.83
CA TYR A 260 10.50 -22.29 0.90
C TYR A 260 11.05 -21.91 -0.47
N ASN A 261 11.87 -20.86 -0.48
CA ASN A 261 12.57 -20.35 -1.66
C ASN A 261 14.08 -20.15 -1.39
N ASP A 262 14.79 -19.78 -2.46
CA ASP A 262 16.22 -19.51 -2.44
C ASP A 262 16.64 -18.21 -1.74
N THR A 263 15.69 -17.32 -1.45
CA THR A 263 15.97 -16.01 -0.81
C THR A 263 16.28 -16.12 0.69
N PHE A 264 16.66 -15.00 1.32
CA PHE A 264 16.98 -14.93 2.76
C PHE A 264 15.88 -14.26 3.58
N LYS A 265 14.71 -14.01 2.97
CA LYS A 265 13.65 -13.23 3.59
C LYS A 265 12.49 -14.11 4.01
N GLU A 266 11.96 -13.82 5.18
CA GLU A 266 10.66 -14.30 5.63
C GLU A 266 9.57 -13.44 4.98
N LYS A 267 8.64 -14.07 4.26
CA LYS A 267 7.40 -13.49 3.75
C LYS A 267 6.24 -14.15 4.51
N LEU A 268 5.88 -13.60 5.67
CA LEU A 268 4.80 -14.12 6.49
C LEU A 268 3.57 -13.21 6.37
N TYR A 269 2.47 -13.78 5.89
CA TYR A 269 1.17 -13.13 5.85
C TYR A 269 0.22 -13.90 6.75
N SER A 270 -0.49 -13.17 7.61
CA SER A 270 -1.38 -13.79 8.58
C SER A 270 -2.74 -13.10 8.59
N PHE A 271 -3.78 -13.90 8.72
CA PHE A 271 -5.16 -13.49 8.62
C PHE A 271 -5.99 -14.12 9.73
N ALA A 272 -6.91 -13.35 10.29
CA ALA A 272 -7.96 -13.81 11.18
C ALA A 272 -9.30 -13.35 10.61
N ASN A 273 -10.20 -14.27 10.25
CA ASN A 273 -11.47 -13.98 9.58
C ASN A 273 -11.30 -13.03 8.37
N ASN A 274 -10.38 -13.36 7.45
CA ASN A 274 -10.01 -12.57 6.26
C ASN A 274 -9.41 -11.17 6.51
N ILE A 275 -9.25 -10.77 7.78
CA ILE A 275 -8.58 -9.54 8.17
C ILE A 275 -7.08 -9.79 8.31
N LYS A 276 -6.28 -8.93 7.69
CA LYS A 276 -4.82 -9.03 7.72
C LYS A 276 -4.26 -8.57 9.06
N THR A 277 -3.67 -9.49 9.82
CA THR A 277 -2.99 -9.17 11.07
C THR A 277 -1.54 -8.77 10.80
N ILE A 278 -1.31 -7.48 10.56
CA ILE A 278 0.00 -6.91 10.20
C ILE A 278 1.06 -7.15 11.29
N GLU A 279 0.66 -7.03 12.56
CA GLU A 279 1.52 -7.28 13.72
C GLU A 279 1.50 -8.75 14.17
N GLY A 280 0.69 -9.59 13.51
CA GLY A 280 0.52 -10.99 13.82
C GLY A 280 -0.40 -11.23 15.02
N GLY A 281 0.08 -11.98 16.02
CA GLY A 281 -0.73 -12.37 17.18
C GLY A 281 -0.40 -13.76 17.70
N PHE A 282 -1.32 -14.32 18.47
CA PHE A 282 -1.15 -15.64 19.07
C PHE A 282 -1.12 -16.80 18.06
N HIS A 283 -1.88 -16.72 16.96
CA HIS A 283 -1.82 -17.68 15.84
C HIS A 283 -0.44 -17.70 15.17
N VAL A 284 0.15 -16.54 14.91
CA VAL A 284 1.51 -16.43 14.34
C VAL A 284 2.56 -16.97 15.31
N SER A 285 2.43 -16.62 16.59
CA SER A 285 3.34 -17.12 17.64
C SER A 285 3.28 -18.63 17.75
N GLY A 286 2.08 -19.20 17.67
CA GLY A 286 1.87 -20.64 17.68
C GLY A 286 2.49 -21.34 16.47
N PHE A 287 2.25 -20.82 15.27
CA PHE A 287 2.89 -21.31 14.05
C PHE A 287 4.42 -21.32 14.15
N LYS A 288 5.03 -20.19 14.56
CA LYS A 288 6.50 -20.06 14.68
C LYS A 288 7.08 -21.08 15.66
N GLY A 289 6.41 -21.29 16.79
CA GLY A 289 6.81 -22.28 17.79
C GLY A 289 6.71 -23.72 17.28
N ALA A 290 5.60 -24.07 16.62
CA ALA A 290 5.36 -25.40 16.08
C ALA A 290 6.31 -25.77 14.94
N LEU A 291 6.52 -24.87 13.97
CA LEU A 291 7.45 -25.08 12.86
C LEU A 291 8.85 -25.46 13.37
N THR A 292 9.38 -24.65 14.30
CA THR A 292 10.72 -24.85 14.86
C THR A 292 10.82 -26.17 15.62
N ARG A 293 9.83 -26.51 16.46
CA ARG A 293 9.85 -27.75 17.26
C ARG A 293 9.69 -28.98 16.38
N THR A 294 8.74 -28.97 15.45
CA THR A 294 8.44 -30.13 14.59
C THR A 294 9.65 -30.52 13.75
N VAL A 295 10.30 -29.55 13.09
CA VAL A 295 11.48 -29.84 12.27
C VAL A 295 12.66 -30.30 13.13
N ASN A 296 12.89 -29.71 14.31
CA ASN A 296 13.96 -30.15 15.21
C ASN A 296 13.73 -31.56 15.79
N SER A 297 12.48 -31.89 16.12
CA SER A 297 12.08 -33.25 16.52
C SER A 297 12.29 -34.24 15.39
N TYR A 298 11.93 -33.89 14.15
CA TYR A 298 12.19 -34.71 12.97
C TYR A 298 13.71 -34.97 12.78
N ILE A 299 14.56 -33.94 12.91
CA ILE A 299 16.03 -34.10 12.84
C ILE A 299 16.56 -35.04 13.93
N SER A 300 16.04 -34.91 15.15
CA SER A 300 16.51 -35.68 16.32
C SER A 300 16.02 -37.13 16.32
N SER A 301 14.85 -37.40 15.73
CA SER A 301 14.26 -38.74 15.64
C SER A 301 15.03 -39.70 14.72
N GLY A 302 15.97 -39.20 13.91
CA GLY A 302 16.87 -40.03 13.12
C GLY A 302 16.20 -40.85 12.01
N SER A 303 14.96 -40.52 11.64
CA SER A 303 14.07 -41.32 10.78
C SER A 303 14.45 -41.34 9.29
N ASN A 304 15.56 -40.72 8.88
CA ASN A 304 16.06 -40.83 7.51
C ASN A 304 17.56 -40.55 7.43
N ASN A 305 18.22 -41.05 6.37
CA ASN A 305 19.62 -40.85 5.95
C ASN A 305 20.03 -39.36 5.79
N LEU A 306 19.84 -38.54 6.82
CA LEU A 306 20.34 -37.19 6.93
C LEU A 306 21.85 -37.27 7.16
N PRO A 307 22.65 -36.62 6.32
CA PRO A 307 24.09 -36.55 6.51
C PRO A 307 24.46 -36.12 7.95
N LYS A 308 25.45 -36.76 8.58
CA LYS A 308 25.90 -36.44 9.95
C LYS A 308 26.22 -34.94 10.16
N ASN A 309 26.65 -34.25 9.10
CA ASN A 309 26.95 -32.82 9.11
C ASN A 309 25.72 -31.90 9.17
N MET A 310 24.50 -32.46 9.05
CA MET A 310 23.22 -31.76 9.24
C MET A 310 22.58 -32.05 10.60
N GLN A 311 22.90 -33.19 11.23
CA GLN A 311 22.31 -33.61 12.51
C GLN A 311 22.87 -32.86 13.72
N ASN A 312 24.14 -32.41 13.66
CA ASN A 312 24.83 -31.81 14.80
C ASN A 312 24.66 -30.29 14.93
N ILE A 313 23.88 -29.65 14.05
CA ILE A 313 23.74 -28.19 14.00
C ILE A 313 22.41 -27.81 14.64
N LYS A 314 22.48 -26.98 15.68
CA LYS A 314 21.29 -26.45 16.36
C LYS A 314 20.65 -25.37 15.49
N ILE A 315 19.48 -25.68 14.93
CA ILE A 315 18.71 -24.75 14.09
C ILE A 315 17.78 -23.94 14.98
N GLY A 316 17.96 -22.61 15.00
CA GLY A 316 17.08 -21.69 15.71
C GLY A 316 15.80 -21.40 14.94
N GLY A 317 14.83 -20.77 15.60
CA GLY A 317 13.56 -20.40 14.95
C GLY A 317 13.73 -19.39 13.81
N ASP A 318 14.66 -18.44 13.94
CA ASP A 318 14.98 -17.49 12.86
C ASP A 318 15.63 -18.19 11.67
N ASP A 319 16.54 -19.15 11.92
CA ASP A 319 17.19 -19.94 10.87
C ASP A 319 16.16 -20.73 10.05
N MET A 320 15.12 -21.27 10.71
CA MET A 320 14.05 -22.03 10.06
C MET A 320 13.14 -21.15 9.19
N ARG A 321 13.08 -19.85 9.43
CA ARG A 321 12.22 -18.92 8.67
C ARG A 321 12.94 -18.22 7.52
N GLU A 322 14.24 -18.48 7.35
CA GLU A 322 15.01 -17.89 6.26
C GLU A 322 14.54 -18.44 4.90
N GLY A 323 14.08 -17.53 4.02
CA GLY A 323 13.53 -17.92 2.71
C GLY A 323 12.15 -18.57 2.79
N LEU A 324 11.44 -18.41 3.91
CA LEU A 324 10.10 -18.95 4.11
C LEU A 324 9.05 -17.97 3.57
N SER A 325 8.16 -18.45 2.70
CA SER A 325 6.90 -17.77 2.41
C SER A 325 5.75 -18.57 3.02
N VAL A 326 4.90 -17.90 3.79
CA VAL A 326 3.80 -18.57 4.50
C VAL A 326 2.56 -17.68 4.55
N ILE A 327 1.42 -18.31 4.31
CA ILE A 327 0.09 -17.76 4.56
C ILE A 327 -0.51 -18.51 5.75
N ILE A 328 -0.94 -17.79 6.78
CA ILE A 328 -1.63 -18.34 7.96
C ILE A 328 -3.02 -17.73 7.99
N SER A 329 -4.06 -18.54 7.83
CA SER A 329 -5.45 -18.10 7.93
C SER A 329 -6.12 -18.83 9.09
N VAL A 330 -6.67 -18.08 10.04
CA VAL A 330 -7.51 -18.63 11.11
C VAL A 330 -8.92 -18.08 11.00
N LYS A 331 -9.92 -18.94 11.19
CA LYS A 331 -11.33 -18.58 11.26
C LYS A 331 -11.87 -18.97 12.62
N LEU A 332 -12.42 -17.99 13.34
CA LEU A 332 -12.91 -18.15 14.71
C LEU A 332 -14.19 -17.35 14.92
N MET A 333 -15.04 -17.81 15.83
CA MET A 333 -16.35 -17.19 16.09
C MET A 333 -16.22 -15.80 16.74
N GLU A 334 -15.35 -15.68 17.76
CA GLU A 334 -15.18 -14.46 18.55
C GLU A 334 -13.71 -13.99 18.53
N PRO A 335 -13.22 -13.46 17.39
CA PRO A 335 -11.90 -12.85 17.34
C PRO A 335 -11.84 -11.58 18.19
N GLN A 336 -10.77 -11.47 18.98
CA GLN A 336 -10.43 -10.33 19.80
C GLN A 336 -9.17 -9.70 19.24
N PHE A 337 -9.26 -8.44 18.83
CA PHE A 337 -8.11 -7.70 18.30
C PHE A 337 -7.59 -6.67 19.30
N GLU A 338 -6.27 -6.43 19.29
CA GLU A 338 -5.68 -5.31 20.01
C GLU A 338 -5.98 -4.01 19.25
N GLY A 339 -7.09 -3.34 19.61
CA GLY A 339 -7.50 -2.06 19.02
C GLY A 339 -8.37 -2.16 17.75
N GLN A 340 -8.88 -1.02 17.30
CA GLN A 340 -9.87 -0.94 16.22
C GLN A 340 -9.30 -1.25 14.84
N THR A 341 -8.02 -0.99 14.60
CA THR A 341 -7.34 -1.24 13.32
C THR A 341 -7.12 -2.73 13.03
N LYS A 342 -7.47 -3.61 13.98
CA LYS A 342 -7.43 -5.09 13.87
C LYS A 342 -6.07 -5.64 13.41
N THR A 343 -4.97 -4.99 13.81
CA THR A 343 -3.61 -5.35 13.34
C THR A 343 -3.05 -6.58 14.03
N LYS A 344 -3.54 -6.93 15.23
CA LYS A 344 -3.02 -8.05 16.03
C LYS A 344 -4.12 -8.86 16.72
N LEU A 345 -4.05 -10.19 16.61
CA LEU A 345 -4.99 -11.11 17.24
C LEU A 345 -4.60 -11.41 18.70
N GLY A 346 -5.53 -11.15 19.62
CA GLY A 346 -5.37 -11.25 21.08
C GLY A 346 -5.88 -12.54 21.73
N ASN A 347 -6.57 -13.43 20.99
CA ASN A 347 -7.04 -14.73 21.49
C ASN A 347 -5.87 -15.67 21.88
N ASN A 348 -5.56 -15.80 23.17
CA ASN A 348 -4.41 -16.58 23.65
C ASN A 348 -4.56 -18.09 23.37
N GLU A 349 -5.77 -18.63 23.49
CA GLU A 349 -6.11 -20.03 23.27
C GLU A 349 -5.76 -20.50 21.85
N VAL A 350 -5.84 -19.62 20.85
CA VAL A 350 -5.53 -19.92 19.45
C VAL A 350 -4.09 -20.38 19.29
N LYS A 351 -3.16 -19.87 20.11
CA LYS A 351 -1.74 -20.30 20.07
C LYS A 351 -1.61 -21.81 20.24
N GLY A 352 -2.22 -22.37 21.30
CA GLY A 352 -2.11 -23.80 21.60
C GLY A 352 -2.80 -24.67 20.56
N ILE A 353 -3.91 -24.18 19.99
CA ILE A 353 -4.67 -24.89 18.95
C ILE A 353 -3.84 -24.98 17.66
N VAL A 354 -3.30 -23.85 17.20
CA VAL A 354 -2.41 -23.79 16.01
C VAL A 354 -1.17 -24.64 16.25
N GLU A 355 -0.53 -24.54 17.43
CA GLU A 355 0.66 -25.33 17.73
C GLU A 355 0.41 -26.83 17.62
N SER A 356 -0.69 -27.31 18.20
CA SER A 356 -1.04 -28.73 18.21
C SER A 356 -1.31 -29.26 16.80
N LEU A 357 -2.10 -28.54 15.98
CA LEU A 357 -2.44 -28.98 14.64
C LEU A 357 -1.21 -29.01 13.73
N LEU A 358 -0.37 -27.97 13.80
CA LEU A 358 0.84 -27.88 12.99
C LEU A 358 1.85 -28.97 13.37
N ASN A 359 2.05 -29.24 14.66
CA ASN A 359 2.98 -30.30 15.08
C ASN A 359 2.57 -31.68 14.53
N GLU A 360 1.28 -31.98 14.51
CA GLU A 360 0.73 -33.24 13.99
C GLU A 360 0.87 -33.31 12.47
N LYS A 361 0.26 -32.37 11.75
CA LYS A 361 0.13 -32.42 10.28
C LYS A 361 1.45 -32.15 9.57
N LEU A 362 2.26 -31.20 10.05
CA LEU A 362 3.58 -30.96 9.47
C LEU A 362 4.52 -32.13 9.76
N GLY A 363 4.43 -32.74 10.95
CA GLY A 363 5.21 -33.93 11.30
C GLY A 363 4.91 -35.08 10.33
N GLN A 364 3.63 -35.40 10.16
CA GLN A 364 3.15 -36.40 9.19
C GLN A 364 3.64 -36.11 7.77
N TYR A 365 3.50 -34.85 7.30
CA TYR A 365 3.91 -34.47 5.96
C TYR A 365 5.42 -34.67 5.73
N LEU A 366 6.26 -34.33 6.70
CA LEU A 366 7.71 -34.49 6.60
C LEU A 366 8.14 -35.96 6.55
N GLU A 367 7.44 -36.84 7.25
CA GLU A 367 7.64 -38.30 7.21
C GLU A 367 7.23 -38.89 5.85
N GLU A 368 6.08 -38.45 5.31
CA GLU A 368 5.59 -38.88 4.00
C GLU A 368 6.43 -38.31 2.83
N ASN A 369 7.08 -37.15 3.01
CA ASN A 369 7.86 -36.46 1.97
C ASN A 369 9.35 -36.23 2.35
N PRO A 370 10.17 -37.29 2.48
CA PRO A 370 11.57 -37.17 2.92
C PRO A 370 12.45 -36.25 2.06
N GLN A 371 12.19 -36.18 0.75
CA GLN A 371 12.95 -35.33 -0.17
C GLN A 371 12.72 -33.84 0.12
N VAL A 372 11.46 -33.46 0.36
CA VAL A 372 11.08 -32.08 0.73
C VAL A 372 11.64 -31.74 2.10
N ALA A 373 11.49 -32.64 3.07
CA ALA A 373 12.06 -32.47 4.41
C ALA A 373 13.57 -32.21 4.36
N ARG A 374 14.31 -32.96 3.53
CA ARG A 374 15.76 -32.76 3.35
C ARG A 374 16.10 -31.37 2.80
N LYS A 375 15.34 -30.86 1.82
CA LYS A 375 15.56 -29.52 1.26
C LYS A 375 15.31 -28.42 2.30
N ILE A 376 14.24 -28.54 3.08
CA ILE A 376 13.90 -27.59 4.16
C ILE A 376 15.00 -27.59 5.24
N ILE A 377 15.40 -28.78 5.70
CA ILE A 377 16.46 -28.92 6.71
C ILE A 377 17.79 -28.36 6.19
N ALA A 378 18.17 -28.66 4.94
CA ALA A 378 19.39 -28.14 4.34
C ALA A 378 19.40 -26.60 4.33
N LYS A 379 18.27 -25.96 3.96
CA LYS A 379 18.11 -24.51 4.02
C LYS A 379 18.31 -23.96 5.44
N GLY A 380 17.66 -24.57 6.44
CA GLY A 380 17.80 -24.18 7.85
C GLY A 380 19.22 -24.39 8.39
N VAL A 381 19.91 -25.47 7.97
CA VAL A 381 21.31 -25.74 8.32
C VAL A 381 22.24 -24.68 7.72
N ASP A 382 22.04 -24.31 6.46
CA ASP A 382 22.84 -23.27 5.81
C ASP A 382 22.65 -21.90 6.47
N ALA A 383 21.41 -21.57 6.85
CA ALA A 383 21.10 -20.37 7.63
C ALA A 383 21.79 -20.40 9.01
N ALA A 384 21.70 -21.51 9.74
CA ALA A 384 22.36 -21.69 11.03
C ALA A 384 23.90 -21.56 10.93
N ARG A 385 24.51 -22.17 9.91
CA ARG A 385 25.96 -22.03 9.64
C ARG A 385 26.33 -20.59 9.32
N ALA A 386 25.50 -19.89 8.55
CA ALA A 386 25.71 -18.48 8.25
C ALA A 386 25.59 -17.60 9.51
N ARG A 387 24.61 -17.87 10.38
CA ARG A 387 24.47 -17.21 11.69
C ARG A 387 25.70 -17.44 12.58
N ASP A 388 26.20 -18.67 12.68
CA ASP A 388 27.39 -18.99 13.47
C ASP A 388 28.67 -18.38 12.87
N ALA A 389 28.76 -18.29 11.54
CA ALA A 389 29.84 -17.58 10.85
C ALA A 389 29.76 -16.06 11.11
N ALA A 390 28.56 -15.47 11.07
CA ALA A 390 28.34 -14.08 11.40
C ALA A 390 28.67 -13.79 12.87
N LYS A 391 28.27 -14.66 13.80
CA LYS A 391 28.62 -14.57 15.23
C LYS A 391 30.14 -14.60 15.43
N ARG A 392 30.85 -15.54 14.80
CA ARG A 392 32.33 -15.59 14.83
C ARG A 392 32.96 -14.34 14.22
N ALA A 393 32.43 -13.83 13.11
CA ALA A 393 32.90 -12.59 12.49
C ALA A 393 32.70 -11.39 13.42
N ARG A 394 31.56 -11.29 14.11
CA ARG A 394 31.32 -10.27 15.15
C ARG A 394 32.27 -10.42 16.32
N GLU A 395 32.48 -11.63 16.84
CA GLU A 395 33.41 -11.89 17.95
C GLU A 395 34.86 -11.56 17.58
N LEU A 396 35.30 -11.88 16.36
CA LEU A 396 36.61 -11.48 15.83
C LEU A 396 36.72 -9.96 15.70
N ALA A 397 35.66 -9.29 15.23
CA ALA A 397 35.61 -7.83 15.17
C ALA A 397 35.66 -7.20 16.57
N ARG A 398 34.94 -7.75 17.56
CA ARG A 398 35.00 -7.32 18.96
C ARG A 398 36.39 -7.54 19.57
N LYS A 399 36.99 -8.73 19.40
CA LYS A 399 38.32 -9.04 19.93
C LYS A 399 39.42 -8.14 19.36
N LYS A 400 39.34 -7.79 18.07
CA LYS A 400 40.21 -6.76 17.47
C LYS A 400 39.89 -5.35 17.98
N GLY A 401 38.64 -5.06 18.34
CA GLY A 401 38.19 -3.78 18.87
C GLY A 401 38.38 -3.55 20.38
N THR A 402 38.61 -4.58 21.19
CA THR A 402 38.88 -4.42 22.65
C THR A 402 40.35 -4.16 23.00
N LEU A 403 41.28 -4.33 22.05
CA LEU A 403 42.72 -4.10 22.26
C LEU A 403 43.19 -2.72 21.73
N LEU A 404 42.28 -1.96 21.13
CA LEU A 404 42.47 -0.57 20.72
C LEU A 404 41.23 0.17 21.21
N ASP A 405 41.40 1.22 22.03
CA ASP A 405 40.35 2.24 22.20
C ASP A 405 39.67 2.48 20.86
N SER A 406 38.33 2.49 20.85
CA SER A 406 37.47 2.62 19.68
C SER A 406 37.99 3.68 18.70
N THR A 407 38.86 3.28 17.78
CA THR A 407 39.45 4.20 16.81
C THR A 407 38.38 4.38 15.76
N LEU A 408 37.68 5.50 15.87
CA LEU A 408 36.80 6.00 14.82
C LEU A 408 37.56 5.89 13.49
N PRO A 409 36.87 5.50 12.39
CA PRO A 409 37.53 5.35 11.09
C PRO A 409 38.36 6.60 10.79
N GLY A 410 39.63 6.44 10.36
CA GLY A 410 40.54 7.58 10.17
C GLY A 410 40.07 8.61 9.13
N LYS A 411 39.04 8.28 8.33
CA LYS A 411 38.37 9.18 7.39
C LYS A 411 37.31 10.08 8.05
N LEU A 412 36.83 9.73 9.23
CA LEU A 412 35.81 10.50 9.94
C LEU A 412 36.39 11.84 10.41
N ALA A 413 35.77 12.93 9.99
CA ALA A 413 35.99 14.24 10.58
C ALA A 413 34.97 14.46 11.70
N GLU A 414 35.35 14.15 12.93
CA GLU A 414 34.48 14.18 14.11
C GLU A 414 34.13 15.61 14.59
N CYS A 415 33.02 15.74 15.32
CA CYS A 415 32.56 16.97 15.98
C CYS A 415 32.97 17.03 17.47
N GLN A 416 32.80 18.19 18.11
CA GLN A 416 33.27 18.42 19.49
C GLN A 416 32.21 18.10 20.56
N TYR A 417 30.93 18.26 20.22
CA TYR A 417 29.83 18.08 21.17
C TYR A 417 29.67 16.60 21.55
N ALA A 418 29.24 16.37 22.80
CA ALA A 418 29.03 15.03 23.34
C ALA A 418 27.59 14.55 23.19
N ASP A 419 26.61 15.46 23.36
CA ASP A 419 25.17 15.14 23.32
C ASP A 419 24.73 14.69 21.92
N PRO A 420 24.25 13.45 21.75
CA PRO A 420 23.72 12.96 20.47
C PRO A 420 22.62 13.83 19.85
N ALA A 421 21.81 14.53 20.67
CA ALA A 421 20.69 15.33 20.20
C ALA A 421 21.12 16.57 19.42
N GLU A 422 22.30 17.11 19.73
CA GLU A 422 22.84 18.29 19.05
C GLU A 422 23.74 17.92 17.87
N ARG A 423 24.14 16.64 17.75
CA ARG A 423 25.14 16.18 16.78
C ARG A 423 24.53 15.78 15.44
N GLU A 424 25.24 16.15 14.38
CA GLU A 424 24.90 15.85 12.99
C GLU A 424 26.01 15.02 12.35
N LEU A 425 25.66 13.96 11.63
CA LEU A 425 26.57 13.16 10.83
C LEU A 425 26.22 13.29 9.35
N PHE A 426 27.14 13.78 8.53
CA PHE A 426 26.99 13.83 7.08
C PHE A 426 27.72 12.67 6.41
N LEU A 427 26.96 11.84 5.70
CA LEU A 427 27.49 10.80 4.83
C LEU A 427 27.67 11.39 3.43
N VAL A 428 28.91 11.47 2.96
CA VAL A 428 29.26 12.18 1.72
C VAL A 428 29.88 11.26 0.68
N GLU A 429 29.55 11.53 -0.58
CA GLU A 429 30.06 10.77 -1.73
C GLU A 429 31.51 11.16 -2.05
N GLY A 430 32.45 10.26 -1.73
CA GLY A 430 33.86 10.42 -2.07
C GLY A 430 34.64 11.40 -1.19
N ASP A 431 35.97 11.31 -1.31
CA ASP A 431 36.90 12.15 -0.54
C ASP A 431 36.86 13.62 -1.01
N SER A 432 36.43 13.89 -2.26
CA SER A 432 36.36 15.25 -2.81
C SER A 432 35.25 16.07 -2.14
N ALA A 433 34.01 15.58 -2.15
CA ALA A 433 32.90 16.20 -1.42
C ALA A 433 33.18 16.24 0.09
N GLY A 434 33.80 15.18 0.63
CA GLY A 434 34.25 15.14 2.03
C GLY A 434 35.26 16.21 2.40
N GLY A 435 36.19 16.56 1.51
CA GLY A 435 37.13 17.66 1.71
C GLY A 435 36.43 19.01 1.85
N SER A 436 35.55 19.33 0.91
CA SER A 436 34.76 20.58 0.92
C SER A 436 33.83 20.66 2.13
N ALA A 437 33.11 19.57 2.44
CA ALA A 437 32.22 19.49 3.58
C ALA A 437 32.98 19.65 4.90
N LYS A 438 34.16 19.03 5.03
CA LYS A 438 35.01 19.17 6.22
C LYS A 438 35.47 20.62 6.45
N GLN A 439 35.70 21.39 5.40
CA GLN A 439 36.11 22.79 5.49
C GLN A 439 34.94 23.73 5.78
N GLY A 440 33.75 23.43 5.24
CA GLY A 440 32.55 24.27 5.39
C GLY A 440 31.70 23.99 6.63
N ARG A 441 31.93 22.88 7.33
CA ARG A 441 31.12 22.47 8.49
C ARG A 441 31.33 23.36 9.72
N ASP A 442 30.32 23.41 10.58
CA ASP A 442 30.52 23.80 11.97
C ASP A 442 31.11 22.61 12.77
N ARG A 443 32.40 22.70 13.07
CA ARG A 443 33.13 21.64 13.78
C ARG A 443 32.60 21.34 15.19
N ARG A 444 31.78 22.22 15.76
CA ARG A 444 31.19 22.03 17.10
C ARG A 444 30.27 20.82 17.11
N PHE A 445 29.36 20.72 16.15
CA PHE A 445 28.29 19.71 16.16
C PHE A 445 28.16 18.87 14.89
N GLN A 446 28.83 19.23 13.78
CA GLN A 446 28.72 18.50 12.51
C GLN A 446 29.93 17.60 12.27
N ALA A 447 29.71 16.31 12.07
CA ALA A 447 30.72 15.33 11.69
C ALA A 447 30.55 14.91 10.22
N ILE A 448 31.66 14.58 9.54
CA ILE A 448 31.65 14.18 8.12
C ILE A 448 32.28 12.80 7.96
N LEU A 449 31.58 11.87 7.30
CA LEU A 449 32.07 10.55 6.93
C LEU A 449 32.05 10.38 5.40
N PRO A 450 33.22 10.47 4.74
CA PRO A 450 33.36 10.17 3.32
C PRO A 450 33.25 8.68 3.01
N LEU A 451 32.43 8.35 2.00
CA LEU A 451 32.22 6.99 1.51
C LEU A 451 33.01 6.74 0.22
N LYS A 452 33.54 5.52 0.04
CA LYS A 452 34.27 5.13 -1.19
C LYS A 452 33.53 4.08 -2.00
N GLY A 453 33.37 4.35 -3.30
CA GLY A 453 32.78 3.43 -4.26
C GLY A 453 31.30 3.18 -4.04
N LYS A 454 30.74 2.22 -4.79
CA LYS A 454 29.33 1.81 -4.65
C LYS A 454 29.19 0.93 -3.40
N ILE A 455 28.24 1.29 -2.54
CA ILE A 455 27.95 0.53 -1.33
C ILE A 455 27.41 -0.86 -1.69
N LEU A 456 27.72 -1.86 -0.84
CA LEU A 456 27.18 -3.21 -1.03
C LEU A 456 25.64 -3.18 -0.96
N ASN A 457 24.99 -3.76 -1.96
CA ASN A 457 23.54 -3.94 -1.93
C ASN A 457 23.14 -4.96 -0.86
N VAL A 458 22.59 -4.46 0.25
CA VAL A 458 22.20 -5.28 1.41
C VAL A 458 20.91 -6.07 1.20
N GLU A 459 20.12 -5.75 0.18
CA GLU A 459 18.89 -6.47 -0.16
C GLU A 459 19.21 -7.87 -0.70
N LYS A 460 20.27 -7.96 -1.51
CA LYS A 460 20.75 -9.21 -2.13
C LYS A 460 21.88 -9.89 -1.35
N ALA A 461 22.47 -9.20 -0.37
CA ALA A 461 23.61 -9.72 0.38
C ALA A 461 23.18 -10.31 1.73
N ARG A 462 23.77 -11.45 2.10
CA ARG A 462 23.63 -12.03 3.43
C ARG A 462 24.33 -11.16 4.49
N PHE A 463 23.89 -11.31 5.74
CA PHE A 463 24.36 -10.51 6.87
C PHE A 463 25.87 -10.68 7.15
N ASP A 464 26.46 -11.85 6.92
CA ASP A 464 27.90 -12.08 7.06
C ASP A 464 28.73 -11.29 6.03
N LYS A 465 28.22 -11.18 4.79
CA LYS A 465 28.85 -10.38 3.72
C LYS A 465 28.74 -8.88 4.03
N LEU A 466 27.63 -8.45 4.62
CA LEU A 466 27.44 -7.09 5.13
C LEU A 466 28.51 -6.74 6.15
N LEU A 467 28.73 -7.60 7.14
CA LEU A 467 29.79 -7.43 8.15
C LEU A 467 31.21 -7.47 7.56
N ARG A 468 31.42 -7.95 6.33
CA ARG A 468 32.73 -7.91 5.69
C ARG A 468 33.00 -6.60 4.96
N SER A 469 31.98 -5.84 4.60
CA SER A 469 32.13 -4.54 3.93
C SER A 469 32.69 -3.47 4.86
N ASP A 470 33.81 -2.85 4.48
CA ASP A 470 34.47 -1.83 5.30
C ASP A 470 33.66 -0.54 5.39
N GLU A 471 32.98 -0.13 4.30
CA GLU A 471 32.12 1.07 4.31
C GLU A 471 30.92 0.90 5.25
N ILE A 472 30.26 -0.26 5.23
CA ILE A 472 29.15 -0.55 6.16
C ILE A 472 29.64 -0.66 7.60
N LYS A 473 30.77 -1.34 7.83
CA LYS A 473 31.42 -1.36 9.16
C LYS A 473 31.68 0.05 9.67
N ASN A 474 32.26 0.92 8.84
CA ASN A 474 32.57 2.29 9.23
C ASN A 474 31.31 3.04 9.64
N ILE A 475 30.22 2.95 8.87
CA ILE A 475 28.94 3.58 9.22
C ILE A 475 28.43 3.07 10.57
N ILE A 476 28.39 1.76 10.79
CA ILE A 476 27.94 1.15 12.05
C ILE A 476 28.81 1.60 13.22
N THR A 477 30.14 1.54 13.05
CA THR A 477 31.10 1.97 14.05
C THR A 477 30.94 3.44 14.37
N VAL A 478 30.64 4.30 13.39
CA VAL A 478 30.41 5.75 13.55
C VAL A 478 29.09 6.05 14.26
N LEU A 479 28.02 5.32 13.97
CA LEU A 479 26.73 5.53 14.61
C LEU A 479 26.72 5.03 16.06
N GLY A 480 27.48 3.99 16.37
CA GLY A 480 27.60 3.45 17.73
C GLY A 480 26.41 2.60 18.18
N THR A 481 25.42 2.39 17.30
CA THR A 481 24.19 1.63 17.59
C THR A 481 24.37 0.12 17.60
N GLY A 482 25.51 -0.41 17.15
CA GLY A 482 25.67 -1.84 16.89
C GLY A 482 24.94 -2.28 15.62
N VAL A 483 24.93 -3.58 15.32
CA VAL A 483 24.33 -4.11 14.09
C VAL A 483 23.68 -5.48 14.29
N GLY A 484 22.51 -5.65 13.67
CA GLY A 484 21.71 -6.87 13.76
C GLY A 484 20.84 -6.92 15.02
N ARG A 485 19.87 -7.82 15.03
CA ARG A 485 18.77 -7.85 16.01
C ARG A 485 19.19 -7.94 17.49
N GLU A 486 20.37 -8.50 17.78
CA GLU A 486 20.83 -8.76 19.15
C GLU A 486 21.68 -7.63 19.74
N GLU A 487 22.34 -6.82 18.89
CA GLU A 487 23.27 -5.76 19.31
C GLU A 487 22.78 -4.37 18.97
N TYR A 488 21.83 -4.26 18.05
CA TYR A 488 21.27 -2.99 17.63
C TYR A 488 20.49 -2.36 18.78
N ASP A 489 20.96 -1.19 19.18
CA ASP A 489 20.42 -0.40 20.27
C ASP A 489 20.44 1.07 19.86
N ILE A 490 19.25 1.59 19.54
CA ILE A 490 19.08 2.96 19.09
C ILE A 490 19.40 3.98 20.18
N GLU A 491 19.30 3.62 21.46
CA GLU A 491 19.60 4.53 22.58
C GLU A 491 21.10 4.85 22.68
N LYS A 492 21.95 4.04 22.05
CA LYS A 492 23.41 4.25 21.98
C LYS A 492 23.85 5.07 20.78
N ILE A 493 22.92 5.56 19.97
CA ILE A 493 23.27 6.34 18.78
C ILE A 493 24.04 7.59 19.18
N ARG A 494 25.09 7.91 18.42
CA ARG A 494 25.94 9.09 18.69
C ARG A 494 25.48 10.36 17.99
N TYR A 495 24.50 10.25 17.08
CA TYR A 495 24.01 11.33 16.23
C TYR A 495 22.50 11.16 16.02
N HIS A 496 21.68 12.08 16.55
CA HIS A 496 20.23 12.08 16.29
C HIS A 496 19.90 12.60 14.89
N LYS A 497 20.86 13.20 14.18
CA LYS A 497 20.68 13.62 12.80
C LYS A 497 21.75 12.99 11.91
N VAL A 498 21.33 12.05 11.08
CA VAL A 498 22.17 11.40 10.07
C VAL A 498 21.72 11.88 8.71
N VAL A 499 22.56 12.65 8.03
CA VAL A 499 22.25 13.31 6.76
C VAL A 499 22.99 12.62 5.62
N ILE A 500 22.25 12.08 4.66
CA ILE A 500 22.80 11.58 3.40
C ILE A 500 22.97 12.78 2.45
N MET A 501 24.21 13.10 2.10
CA MET A 501 24.56 14.19 1.19
C MET A 501 25.31 13.63 -0.02
N THR A 502 24.54 13.31 -1.05
CA THR A 502 25.01 12.77 -2.35
C THR A 502 24.77 13.77 -3.45
N ASP A 503 25.48 13.62 -4.57
CA ASP A 503 25.30 14.50 -5.72
C ASP A 503 23.94 14.27 -6.40
N ALA A 504 23.45 15.29 -7.11
CA ALA A 504 22.17 15.28 -7.83
C ALA A 504 22.28 14.61 -9.21
N ASP A 505 23.06 13.52 -9.30
CA ASP A 505 23.25 12.72 -10.51
C ASP A 505 22.76 11.27 -10.32
N VAL A 506 23.00 10.44 -11.34
CA VAL A 506 22.56 9.04 -11.36
C VAL A 506 23.34 8.20 -10.33
N ASP A 507 24.63 8.45 -10.13
CA ASP A 507 25.46 7.69 -9.19
C ASP A 507 25.14 8.06 -7.74
N GLY A 508 24.93 9.34 -7.44
CA GLY A 508 24.45 9.83 -6.15
C GLY A 508 23.05 9.30 -5.83
N SER A 509 22.15 9.27 -6.81
CA SER A 509 20.83 8.62 -6.65
C SER A 509 20.93 7.13 -6.34
N HIS A 510 21.89 6.42 -6.95
CA HIS A 510 22.15 5.01 -6.69
C HIS A 510 22.73 4.77 -5.28
N ILE A 511 23.73 5.56 -4.86
CA ILE A 511 24.30 5.48 -3.51
C ILE A 511 23.25 5.81 -2.45
N ARG A 512 22.45 6.86 -2.66
CA ARG A 512 21.33 7.23 -1.79
C ARG A 512 20.36 6.06 -1.62
N THR A 513 19.99 5.41 -2.71
CA THR A 513 19.09 4.23 -2.67
C THR A 513 19.70 3.07 -1.87
N LEU A 514 21.00 2.80 -2.05
CA LEU A 514 21.71 1.76 -1.30
C LEU A 514 21.79 2.06 0.20
N LEU A 515 22.05 3.32 0.57
CA LEU A 515 22.05 3.78 1.97
C LEU A 515 20.66 3.70 2.59
N LEU A 516 19.63 4.18 1.89
CA LEU A 516 18.24 4.10 2.36
C LEU A 516 17.84 2.64 2.58
N THR A 517 18.19 1.76 1.64
CA THR A 517 17.96 0.31 1.78
C THR A 517 18.71 -0.25 2.99
N PHE A 518 19.95 0.18 3.23
CA PHE A 518 20.71 -0.22 4.41
C PHE A 518 20.03 0.21 5.71
N PHE A 519 19.69 1.50 5.87
CA PHE A 519 19.05 2.01 7.08
C PHE A 519 17.68 1.38 7.30
N TYR A 520 16.85 1.31 6.26
CA TYR A 520 15.53 0.70 6.34
C TYR A 520 15.57 -0.77 6.77
N ARG A 521 16.58 -1.54 6.32
CA ARG A 521 16.67 -2.98 6.59
C ARG A 521 17.40 -3.31 7.91
N GLN A 522 18.42 -2.53 8.28
CA GLN A 522 19.30 -2.85 9.41
C GLN A 522 19.08 -1.96 10.63
N MET A 523 18.53 -0.76 10.44
CA MET A 523 18.34 0.25 11.49
C MET A 523 16.96 0.93 11.34
N PRO A 524 15.85 0.17 11.33
CA PRO A 524 14.52 0.72 11.09
C PRO A 524 14.13 1.78 12.12
N ASP A 525 14.55 1.63 13.39
CA ASP A 525 14.23 2.59 14.45
C ASP A 525 14.85 3.96 14.21
N LEU A 526 15.98 4.04 13.51
CA LEU A 526 16.58 5.31 13.10
C LEU A 526 15.65 6.07 12.14
N VAL A 527 14.98 5.35 11.24
CA VAL A 527 13.99 5.92 10.32
C VAL A 527 12.70 6.27 11.07
N LEU A 528 12.21 5.37 11.93
CA LEU A 528 10.96 5.56 12.69
C LEU A 528 11.04 6.72 13.69
N LYS A 529 12.19 6.91 14.36
CA LYS A 529 12.44 8.06 15.24
C LYS A 529 12.69 9.36 14.47
N GLY A 530 12.77 9.31 13.14
CA GLY A 530 12.99 10.48 12.30
C GLY A 530 14.43 11.03 12.32
N TYR A 531 15.42 10.18 12.59
CA TYR A 531 16.84 10.59 12.66
C TYR A 531 17.55 10.59 11.30
N LEU A 532 16.97 9.98 10.27
CA LEU A 532 17.54 9.94 8.93
C LEU A 532 17.03 11.10 8.08
N TYR A 533 17.95 11.85 7.48
CA TYR A 533 17.67 12.98 6.62
C TYR A 533 18.39 12.81 5.28
N ILE A 534 17.82 13.41 4.24
CA ILE A 534 18.44 13.52 2.93
C ILE A 534 18.69 15.01 2.68
N ALA A 535 19.92 15.39 2.41
CA ALA A 535 20.23 16.75 2.02
C ALA A 535 19.55 17.08 0.69
N GLN A 536 18.96 18.28 0.60
CA GLN A 536 18.34 18.81 -0.61
C GLN A 536 19.16 20.02 -1.09
N PRO A 537 20.34 19.80 -1.69
CA PRO A 537 21.14 20.89 -2.24
C PRO A 537 20.38 21.58 -3.39
N PRO A 538 20.58 22.89 -3.61
CA PRO A 538 19.92 23.58 -4.71
C PRO A 538 20.45 23.10 -6.06
N LEU A 539 19.54 22.89 -7.02
CA LEU A 539 19.88 22.48 -8.38
C LEU A 539 20.21 23.69 -9.27
N PHE A 540 19.55 24.83 -9.04
CA PHE A 540 19.72 26.04 -9.85
C PHE A 540 20.15 27.24 -9.00
N ARG A 541 20.89 28.15 -9.63
CA ARG A 541 21.16 29.49 -9.13
C ARG A 541 20.82 30.52 -10.21
N VAL A 542 19.82 31.35 -9.99
CA VAL A 542 19.32 32.33 -10.96
C VAL A 542 19.68 33.74 -10.50
N GLY A 543 20.47 34.47 -11.29
CA GLY A 543 20.84 35.86 -11.01
C GLY A 543 22.30 36.20 -11.29
N SER A 544 22.75 37.38 -10.85
CA SER A 544 24.13 37.84 -11.00
C SER A 544 25.05 37.18 -9.96
N ARG A 545 26.38 37.23 -10.17
CA ARG A 545 27.38 36.70 -9.24
C ARG A 545 27.22 37.22 -7.79
N LYS A 546 26.65 38.42 -7.59
CA LYS A 546 26.45 39.03 -6.27
C LYS A 546 25.02 38.96 -5.72
N SER A 547 24.01 38.73 -6.56
CA SER A 547 22.60 38.62 -6.17
C SER A 547 21.95 37.49 -6.97
N GLY A 548 21.86 36.31 -6.36
CA GLY A 548 21.26 35.13 -6.98
C GLY A 548 20.32 34.42 -6.03
N VAL A 549 19.22 33.91 -6.59
CA VAL A 549 18.26 33.05 -5.90
C VAL A 549 18.64 31.60 -6.16
N TYR A 550 18.67 30.78 -5.11
CA TYR A 550 18.89 29.33 -5.23
C TYR A 550 17.54 28.62 -5.28
N LEU A 551 17.38 27.68 -6.20
CA LEU A 551 16.12 26.97 -6.44
C LEU A 551 16.41 25.47 -6.43
N LYS A 552 15.55 24.70 -5.75
CA LYS A 552 15.85 23.30 -5.41
C LYS A 552 15.61 22.33 -6.56
N ASN A 553 14.61 22.59 -7.39
CA ASN A 553 14.15 21.69 -8.44
C ASN A 553 13.65 22.47 -9.66
N GLU A 554 13.34 21.73 -10.73
CA GLU A 554 12.81 22.32 -11.97
C GLU A 554 11.46 23.01 -11.77
N GLU A 555 10.62 22.47 -10.88
CA GLU A 555 9.32 23.06 -10.55
C GLU A 555 9.48 24.45 -9.91
N GLU A 556 10.36 24.61 -8.92
CA GLU A 556 10.67 25.92 -8.32
C GLU A 556 11.28 26.87 -9.35
N TYR A 557 12.10 26.36 -10.27
CA TYR A 557 12.63 27.16 -11.37
C TYR A 557 11.52 27.66 -12.30
N SER A 558 10.62 26.77 -12.73
CA SER A 558 9.47 27.12 -13.56
C SER A 558 8.55 28.11 -12.84
N ASN A 559 8.16 27.81 -11.60
CA ASN A 559 7.32 28.69 -10.78
C ASN A 559 7.95 30.06 -10.56
N TYR A 560 9.27 30.12 -10.34
CA TYR A 560 10.00 31.39 -10.23
C TYR A 560 9.94 32.20 -11.53
N LEU A 561 10.09 31.54 -12.69
CA LEU A 561 9.96 32.20 -13.99
C LEU A 561 8.54 32.67 -14.25
N VAL A 562 7.53 31.84 -13.98
CA VAL A 562 6.11 32.18 -14.15
C VAL A 562 5.75 33.38 -13.29
N LYS A 563 6.08 33.38 -11.99
CA LYS A 563 5.84 34.53 -11.09
C LYS A 563 6.53 35.80 -11.57
N ARG A 564 7.74 35.67 -12.10
CA ARG A 564 8.46 36.83 -12.66
C ARG A 564 7.77 37.37 -13.90
N ILE A 565 7.19 36.51 -14.74
CA ILE A 565 6.45 36.91 -15.94
C ILE A 565 5.12 37.56 -15.56
N THR A 566 4.37 36.98 -14.62
CA THR A 566 3.06 37.49 -14.20
C THR A 566 3.17 38.86 -13.54
N GLY A 567 4.21 39.11 -12.74
CA GLY A 567 4.48 40.43 -12.17
C GLY A 567 5.02 41.47 -13.17
N GLN A 568 5.31 41.09 -14.41
CA GLN A 568 5.86 41.99 -15.44
C GLN A 568 4.95 42.19 -16.65
N LYS A 569 3.97 41.31 -16.85
CA LYS A 569 3.11 41.29 -18.03
C LYS A 569 1.64 41.18 -17.62
N ASN A 570 0.79 41.84 -18.39
CA ASN A 570 -0.66 41.77 -18.24
C ASN A 570 -1.25 41.01 -19.44
N ILE A 571 -2.20 40.10 -19.18
CA ILE A 571 -2.96 39.40 -20.22
C ILE A 571 -4.41 39.87 -20.19
N PHE A 572 -4.96 40.08 -21.39
CA PHE A 572 -6.36 40.47 -21.62
C PHE A 572 -7.03 39.37 -22.45
N LEU A 573 -8.17 38.84 -21.96
CA LEU A 573 -8.94 37.80 -22.65
C LEU A 573 -10.09 38.42 -23.46
N ASN A 574 -10.34 37.90 -24.67
CA ASN A 574 -11.53 38.18 -25.48
C ASN A 574 -11.87 39.67 -25.68
N GLY A 575 -10.85 40.55 -25.71
CA GLY A 575 -11.04 41.99 -25.89
C GLY A 575 -11.54 42.74 -24.65
N ASN A 576 -11.53 42.11 -23.46
CA ASN A 576 -11.80 42.79 -22.20
C ASN A 576 -10.74 43.87 -21.89
N LYS A 577 -11.18 44.96 -21.25
CA LYS A 577 -10.31 46.07 -20.84
C LYS A 577 -9.56 45.82 -19.54
N GLU A 578 -10.05 44.89 -18.72
CA GLU A 578 -9.40 44.48 -17.47
C GLU A 578 -8.51 43.28 -17.75
N SER A 579 -7.27 43.36 -17.25
CA SER A 579 -6.34 42.24 -17.30
C SER A 579 -6.71 41.21 -16.23
N LEU A 580 -6.34 39.96 -16.46
CA LEU A 580 -6.34 38.96 -15.39
C LEU A 580 -5.56 39.47 -14.18
N SER A 581 -6.04 39.17 -12.98
CA SER A 581 -5.25 39.41 -11.77
C SER A 581 -3.96 38.59 -11.80
N GLU A 582 -2.94 39.01 -11.05
CA GLU A 582 -1.65 38.29 -11.02
C GLU A 582 -1.82 36.82 -10.62
N ASP A 583 -2.74 36.53 -9.68
CA ASP A 583 -3.05 35.18 -9.21
C ASP A 583 -3.78 34.34 -10.28
N GLU A 584 -4.75 34.92 -10.98
CA GLU A 584 -5.44 34.23 -12.10
C GLU A 584 -4.49 33.98 -13.27
N PHE A 585 -3.62 34.94 -13.59
CA PHE A 585 -2.62 34.79 -14.64
C PHE A 585 -1.57 33.74 -14.26
N TYR A 586 -1.17 33.69 -12.99
CA TYR A 586 -0.30 32.63 -12.47
C TYR A 586 -0.92 31.25 -12.62
N SER A 587 -2.14 31.05 -12.12
CA SER A 587 -2.86 29.77 -12.23
C SER A 587 -3.05 29.35 -13.69
N PHE A 588 -3.41 30.30 -14.57
CA PHE A 588 -3.53 30.04 -16.00
C PHE A 588 -2.22 29.54 -16.62
N LEU A 589 -1.09 30.19 -16.35
CA LEU A 589 0.21 29.78 -16.89
C LEU A 589 0.68 28.43 -16.35
N ILE A 590 0.38 28.10 -15.09
CA ILE A 590 0.71 26.79 -14.52
C ILE A 590 -0.07 25.68 -15.23
N HIS A 591 -1.39 25.85 -15.40
CA HIS A 591 -2.21 24.87 -16.12
C HIS A 591 -1.79 24.75 -17.59
N LEU A 592 -1.48 25.88 -18.24
CA LEU A 592 -1.00 25.89 -19.62
C LEU A 592 0.37 25.20 -19.76
N SER A 593 1.28 25.39 -18.79
CA SER A 593 2.57 24.69 -18.76
C SER A 593 2.36 23.19 -18.63
N ASP A 594 1.51 22.74 -17.70
CA ASP A 594 1.21 21.32 -17.50
C ASP A 594 0.62 20.68 -18.77
N TYR A 595 -0.29 21.38 -19.44
CA TYR A 595 -0.84 20.98 -20.74
C TYR A 595 0.27 20.81 -21.80
N TYR A 596 1.13 21.82 -21.98
CA TYR A 596 2.20 21.74 -22.98
C TYR A 596 3.26 20.70 -22.63
N ASP A 597 3.55 20.49 -21.35
CA ASP A 597 4.46 19.45 -20.89
C ASP A 597 3.92 18.06 -21.21
N ALA A 598 2.62 17.83 -20.97
CA ALA A 598 1.94 16.61 -21.37
C ALA A 598 2.00 16.42 -22.90
N VAL A 599 1.65 17.44 -23.68
CA VAL A 599 1.73 17.43 -25.15
C VAL A 599 3.15 17.12 -25.63
N ASN A 600 4.19 17.71 -25.02
CA ASN A 600 5.58 17.48 -25.39
C ASN A 600 6.04 16.06 -25.06
N LEU A 601 5.61 15.49 -23.92
CA LEU A 601 5.88 14.09 -23.57
C LEU A 601 5.22 13.12 -24.55
N LEU A 602 3.97 13.40 -24.93
CA LEU A 602 3.25 12.62 -25.94
C LEU A 602 3.97 12.68 -27.29
N LYS A 603 4.40 13.88 -27.73
CA LYS A 603 5.22 14.04 -28.95
C LYS A 603 6.53 13.27 -28.91
N LYS A 604 7.23 13.25 -27.76
CA LYS A 604 8.48 12.50 -27.58
C LYS A 604 8.29 10.98 -27.65
N ARG A 605 7.08 10.49 -27.43
CA ARG A 605 6.69 9.08 -27.63
C ARG A 605 6.17 8.81 -29.05
N ASP A 606 6.43 9.73 -29.98
CA ASP A 606 5.94 9.69 -31.37
C ASP A 606 4.42 9.59 -31.49
N MET A 607 3.67 10.01 -30.47
CA MET A 607 2.21 10.11 -30.56
C MET A 607 1.79 11.37 -31.29
N ASP A 608 0.81 11.23 -32.17
CA ASP A 608 0.21 12.34 -32.89
C ASP A 608 -0.67 13.19 -31.95
N THR A 609 -0.13 14.30 -31.45
CA THR A 609 -0.87 15.19 -30.54
C THR A 609 -2.05 15.91 -31.19
N HIS A 610 -2.07 16.05 -32.52
CA HIS A 610 -3.25 16.60 -33.19
C HIS A 610 -4.38 15.60 -33.13
N LEU A 611 -4.09 14.33 -33.42
CA LEU A 611 -5.03 13.23 -33.21
C LEU A 611 -5.55 13.19 -31.78
N LEU A 612 -4.66 13.21 -30.77
CA LEU A 612 -5.07 13.16 -29.36
C LEU A 612 -5.96 14.33 -28.95
N LEU A 613 -5.68 15.54 -29.44
CA LEU A 613 -6.56 16.70 -29.20
C LEU A 613 -7.93 16.51 -29.87
N THR A 614 -7.97 15.92 -31.06
CA THR A 614 -9.22 15.58 -31.74
C THR A 614 -10.02 14.53 -30.96
N LEU A 615 -9.36 13.52 -30.38
CA LEU A 615 -10.01 12.56 -29.47
C LEU A 615 -10.66 13.26 -28.27
N ILE A 616 -9.92 14.16 -27.61
CA ILE A 616 -10.41 14.95 -26.47
C ILE A 616 -11.62 15.79 -26.86
N LYS A 617 -11.54 16.51 -27.99
CA LYS A 617 -12.63 17.34 -28.52
C LYS A 617 -13.90 16.55 -28.83
N ASN A 618 -13.73 15.32 -29.31
CA ASN A 618 -14.83 14.41 -29.59
C ASN A 618 -15.35 13.67 -28.35
N GLY A 619 -14.78 13.91 -27.16
CA GLY A 619 -15.31 13.39 -25.90
C GLY A 619 -14.72 12.04 -25.46
N VAL A 620 -13.59 11.60 -26.02
CA VAL A 620 -12.88 10.39 -25.57
C VAL A 620 -12.22 10.65 -24.21
N LYS A 621 -13.01 10.59 -23.12
CA LYS A 621 -12.60 11.03 -21.78
C LYS A 621 -12.60 9.92 -20.73
N ASN A 622 -13.48 8.94 -20.89
CA ASN A 622 -13.71 7.87 -19.92
C ASN A 622 -14.36 6.66 -20.62
N LYS A 623 -14.57 5.58 -19.88
CA LYS A 623 -15.14 4.33 -20.42
C LYS A 623 -16.49 4.55 -21.11
N PHE A 624 -17.37 5.43 -20.62
CA PHE A 624 -18.70 5.65 -21.21
C PHE A 624 -18.66 6.07 -22.67
N PHE A 625 -17.64 6.80 -23.10
CA PHE A 625 -17.45 7.09 -24.52
C PHE A 625 -17.27 5.79 -25.32
N LEU A 626 -16.48 4.86 -24.77
CA LEU A 626 -16.11 3.62 -25.43
C LEU A 626 -17.25 2.59 -25.47
N GLU A 627 -18.26 2.67 -24.60
CA GLU A 627 -19.37 1.71 -24.55
C GLU A 627 -20.38 1.88 -25.69
N GLU A 628 -20.39 3.04 -26.36
CA GLU A 628 -21.38 3.41 -27.37
C GLU A 628 -20.78 3.38 -28.78
N LYS A 629 -21.25 2.45 -29.62
CA LYS A 629 -20.79 2.35 -31.02
C LYS A 629 -20.99 3.63 -31.82
N GLN A 630 -22.08 4.37 -31.52
CA GLN A 630 -22.40 5.61 -32.21
C GLN A 630 -21.33 6.69 -31.99
N ASN A 631 -20.68 6.70 -30.82
CA ASN A 631 -19.58 7.61 -30.54
C ASN A 631 -18.39 7.34 -31.47
N PHE A 632 -18.07 6.07 -31.72
CA PHE A 632 -17.01 5.70 -32.67
C PHE A 632 -17.38 6.02 -34.12
N ILE A 633 -18.65 5.92 -34.51
CA ILE A 633 -19.10 6.32 -35.84
C ILE A 633 -18.91 7.83 -36.03
N SER A 634 -19.38 8.66 -35.09
CA SER A 634 -19.20 10.11 -35.13
C SER A 634 -17.73 10.51 -35.11
N LEU A 635 -16.93 9.85 -34.26
CA LEU A 635 -15.48 10.04 -34.20
C LEU A 635 -14.82 9.67 -35.53
N SER A 636 -15.29 8.61 -36.19
CA SER A 636 -14.75 8.16 -37.47
C SER A 636 -14.97 9.19 -38.59
N GLU A 637 -16.14 9.82 -38.62
CA GLU A 637 -16.43 10.88 -39.58
C GLU A 637 -15.49 12.08 -39.40
N ASP A 638 -15.29 12.54 -38.15
CA ASP A 638 -14.41 13.66 -37.87
C ASP A 638 -12.93 13.33 -38.13
N LEU A 639 -12.45 12.16 -37.71
CA LEU A 639 -11.08 11.74 -37.96
C LEU A 639 -10.78 11.52 -39.45
N GLY A 640 -11.75 10.98 -40.21
CA GLY A 640 -11.64 10.86 -41.66
C GLY A 640 -11.48 12.21 -42.35
N ASN A 641 -12.22 13.23 -41.89
CA ASN A 641 -12.12 14.61 -42.37
C ASN A 641 -10.78 15.26 -42.00
N ASN A 642 -10.18 14.87 -40.86
CA ASN A 642 -8.86 15.34 -40.42
C ASN A 642 -7.68 14.54 -41.01
N GLY A 643 -7.95 13.66 -41.98
CA GLY A 643 -6.89 13.00 -42.76
C GLY A 643 -6.32 11.72 -42.12
N TYR A 644 -7.08 11.04 -41.26
CA TYR A 644 -6.72 9.72 -40.74
C TYR A 644 -7.44 8.59 -41.50
N THR A 645 -6.84 7.41 -41.50
CA THR A 645 -7.46 6.16 -41.96
C THR A 645 -7.87 5.34 -40.75
N LEU A 646 -9.04 4.71 -40.79
CA LEU A 646 -9.65 4.09 -39.62
C LEU A 646 -9.82 2.59 -39.85
N GLY A 647 -9.46 1.82 -38.84
CA GLY A 647 -9.71 0.39 -38.79
C GLY A 647 -11.19 0.07 -38.58
N GLU A 648 -11.49 -1.22 -38.50
CA GLU A 648 -12.83 -1.66 -38.13
C GLU A 648 -13.12 -1.34 -36.65
N ILE A 649 -14.38 -0.99 -36.36
CA ILE A 649 -14.84 -0.82 -34.99
C ILE A 649 -15.10 -2.22 -34.42
N GLU A 650 -14.21 -2.66 -33.55
CA GLU A 650 -14.27 -3.95 -32.88
C GLU A 650 -14.99 -3.81 -31.53
N TYR A 651 -15.72 -4.84 -31.12
CA TYR A 651 -16.36 -4.89 -29.81
C TYR A 651 -15.63 -5.88 -28.92
N ASP A 652 -15.16 -5.43 -27.76
CA ASP A 652 -14.59 -6.27 -26.71
C ASP A 652 -15.73 -6.71 -25.75
N PRO A 653 -16.20 -7.97 -25.84
CA PRO A 653 -17.29 -8.46 -25.00
C PRO A 653 -16.89 -8.65 -23.54
N GLU A 654 -15.59 -8.77 -23.21
CA GLU A 654 -15.14 -8.93 -21.82
C GLU A 654 -15.23 -7.62 -21.03
N ARG A 655 -15.00 -6.50 -21.73
CA ARG A 655 -14.95 -5.15 -21.17
C ARG A 655 -16.19 -4.32 -21.49
N ASN A 656 -17.04 -4.79 -22.39
CA ASN A 656 -18.23 -4.07 -22.86
C ASN A 656 -17.86 -2.71 -23.48
N ILE A 657 -16.79 -2.68 -24.28
CA ILE A 657 -16.31 -1.46 -24.95
C ILE A 657 -16.08 -1.73 -26.43
N TYR A 658 -16.20 -0.69 -27.23
CA TYR A 658 -15.73 -0.65 -28.61
C TYR A 658 -14.31 -0.12 -28.66
N GLU A 659 -13.56 -0.60 -29.64
CA GLU A 659 -12.21 -0.14 -29.92
C GLU A 659 -12.01 0.04 -31.42
N MET A 660 -11.09 0.92 -31.81
CA MET A 660 -10.81 1.20 -33.21
C MET A 660 -9.35 1.61 -33.40
N ASP A 661 -8.68 0.97 -34.34
CA ASP A 661 -7.33 1.33 -34.75
C ASP A 661 -7.34 2.58 -35.63
N ILE A 662 -6.37 3.46 -35.44
CA ILE A 662 -6.17 4.66 -36.25
C ILE A 662 -4.82 4.57 -36.95
N TYR A 663 -4.85 4.81 -38.25
CA TYR A 663 -3.69 4.81 -39.13
C TYR A 663 -3.49 6.18 -39.76
N LYS A 664 -2.24 6.49 -40.07
CA LYS A 664 -1.89 7.67 -40.86
C LYS A 664 -2.23 7.42 -42.33
N LYS A 665 -2.89 8.38 -42.99
CA LYS A 665 -3.43 8.22 -44.35
C LYS A 665 -2.40 8.12 -45.47
N GLU A 666 -1.20 8.66 -45.26
CA GLU A 666 -0.15 8.68 -46.30
C GLU A 666 0.57 7.34 -46.49
N ASP A 667 0.82 6.62 -45.39
CA ASP A 667 1.66 5.42 -45.34
C ASP A 667 1.00 4.22 -44.64
N ASN A 668 -0.26 4.35 -44.21
CA ASN A 668 -0.97 3.36 -43.39
C ASN A 668 -0.21 2.95 -42.12
N LEU A 669 0.64 3.84 -41.59
CA LEU A 669 1.31 3.60 -40.33
C LEU A 669 0.29 3.57 -39.20
N PHE A 670 0.30 2.50 -38.40
CA PHE A 670 -0.49 2.42 -37.17
C PHE A 670 -0.05 3.52 -36.20
N LEU A 671 -0.99 4.34 -35.76
CA LEU A 671 -0.74 5.44 -34.83
C LEU A 671 -1.10 5.04 -33.40
N LEU A 672 -2.34 4.65 -33.19
CA LEU A 672 -2.85 4.22 -31.89
C LEU A 672 -4.17 3.47 -32.05
N ARG A 673 -4.56 2.78 -30.98
CA ARG A 673 -5.90 2.21 -30.82
C ARG A 673 -6.72 3.08 -29.87
N VAL A 674 -7.86 3.59 -30.33
CA VAL A 674 -8.82 4.27 -29.46
C VAL A 674 -9.56 3.19 -28.69
N GLY A 675 -9.26 3.11 -27.39
CA GLY A 675 -9.73 2.05 -26.50
C GLY A 675 -9.23 2.31 -25.09
N ARG A 676 -9.05 1.26 -24.30
CA ARG A 676 -8.61 1.41 -22.90
C ARG A 676 -7.23 2.06 -22.76
N GLU A 677 -6.30 1.76 -23.67
CA GLU A 677 -4.90 2.15 -23.53
C GLU A 677 -4.72 3.67 -23.51
N ILE A 678 -5.49 4.38 -24.34
CA ILE A 678 -5.42 5.83 -24.37
C ILE A 678 -5.99 6.46 -23.10
N LEU A 679 -7.09 5.92 -22.56
CA LEU A 679 -7.66 6.38 -21.30
C LEU A 679 -6.76 6.08 -20.10
N ALA A 680 -6.03 4.97 -20.12
CA ALA A 680 -5.05 4.62 -19.09
C ALA A 680 -3.77 5.47 -19.18
N THR A 681 -3.52 6.16 -20.30
CA THR A 681 -2.30 6.96 -20.49
C THR A 681 -2.32 8.23 -19.63
N GLY A 682 -1.47 8.29 -18.60
CA GLY A 682 -1.42 9.41 -17.66
C GLY A 682 -1.19 10.79 -18.32
N ASP A 683 -0.35 10.86 -19.35
CA ASP A 683 -0.10 12.11 -20.08
C ASP A 683 -1.32 12.54 -20.93
N TYR A 684 -2.13 11.59 -21.42
CA TYR A 684 -3.40 11.89 -22.09
C TYR A 684 -4.41 12.48 -21.08
N LYS A 685 -4.49 11.92 -19.87
CA LYS A 685 -5.32 12.48 -18.79
C LYS A 685 -4.89 13.91 -18.41
N ARG A 686 -3.58 14.18 -18.33
CA ARG A 686 -3.05 15.54 -18.09
C ARG A 686 -3.41 16.50 -19.23
N MET A 687 -3.27 16.06 -20.47
CA MET A 687 -3.67 16.84 -21.66
C MET A 687 -5.17 17.13 -21.67
N LEU A 688 -6.00 16.14 -21.32
CA LEU A 688 -7.46 16.30 -21.18
C LEU A 688 -7.81 17.31 -20.08
N LYS A 689 -7.24 17.15 -18.88
CA LYS A 689 -7.47 18.05 -17.74
C LYS A 689 -7.05 19.49 -18.03
N GLY A 690 -5.96 19.69 -18.78
CA GLY A 690 -5.51 21.02 -19.17
C GLY A 690 -6.32 21.64 -20.31
N TYR A 691 -7.06 20.82 -21.07
CA TYR A 691 -7.97 21.29 -22.12
C TYR A 691 -9.33 21.74 -21.57
N GLU A 692 -9.83 21.06 -20.54
CA GLU A 692 -11.03 21.45 -19.77
C GLU A 692 -10.80 22.71 -18.94
#